data_AF-A0A7Y2T5W0-F1
#
_entry.id   AF-A0A7Y2T5W0-F1
#
_cell.length_a   1.000
_cell.length_b   1.000
_cell.length_c   1.000
_cell.angle_alpha   90.00
_cell.angle_beta   90.00
_cell.angle_gamma   90.00
#
_symmetry.space_group_name_H-M   'P 1'
#
loop_
_entity.id
_entity.type
_entity.pdbx_description
1 polymer ?
#
loop_
_entity_poly.entity_id
_entity_poly.type
_entity_poly.pdbx_seq_one_letter_code
_entity_poly.pdbx_strand_id
1 'polypeptide(L)'
;MKRLLQSKSLALMVLFVASLAVQAAKIPASKTADKPKPAIELGVPFADNAILQRQMDLPVWGWSKPGTKVTVEFAGQKKSAIAGKDGKWMLKLDPLKASFKPAEMVVTDSSGKGVTLKNILVGEVWMASGQSNMQWLVGKSVCINLQVEDKDGIAPIRECSVTDYFSAMHPIERATGVWKKGEYLNYSAIAFAFAHKLYEELGVPIGILNCSFSQTAIQAWTPRVGYVDAKDDYSKAIYQKTLETDPATAEHKAAWSKFYQGIENTIKGNAELVKNGQPAQKIITKTPGNLMGNRDATWLFNARLNPMIPCAIRGAIWNQGYANMGEGLVYYNNLHNMIRGWRKLWNNPELPVYFHQFYTPGNKKDDKRIPPSIGSTAEMRAGTWLARDIPHTNMASQIDVQGAIHYRNKAIPGQRLALHALKNQYGQDIVADGPMFKSYQVKGHQLIIEFDHADGGLVVAVNQSNMKKIEKPKVISNGADQVNLFYLAGDDRVWHPATVKIEGNKAIVTAAGVKAPRGVSYGTGGIGFQPNLYNKALLPTTPFIFYDHKMVTAKDWPHDPIQIAGIVPDPNMAGKVYAYRKMPLLSTQFRDNAVFQSGVPVTIWGSAIHDWGYEAKGKAVIKFSFAGTEKTIPVTPGMKEWQVTLPPMKASAEPKTLKVTFTIDGERVHERVAKNIVIGDVWYVATPDLDLGLKPNPASKGTIRVMQRKAKSGMANRARRYSVCVSTTPLNRFASFWTDASESTLALGQRLAAKSGNPVGIILMQGTASVKVPGQRKAKSVPLDLKHWIPSEYLNEAPSLMDDYKQLATIRPGNEFYDANAQRYVADWKKLWGEYIPQLIATKKVPDGAAWGSYPSLTSAVTTDASHAYNVMTHSFGSASLKGIIFLCSENMFEGEQAANYGSELSALANGWKNHFGGTDTPFFYTLPAKSLSAKADAPKSINGQSSAVELSTWVDQTAIEKLIDTAVKATSK
;
A
#
# COMPACT_ATOMS: atom_id res chain seq x y z
N MET A 1 -16.05 -23.18 54.86
CA MET A 1 -16.15 -24.65 55.04
C MET A 1 -17.20 -25.18 54.05
N LYS A 2 -16.92 -26.30 53.35
CA LYS A 2 -17.46 -26.80 52.04
C LYS A 2 -16.68 -26.18 50.84
N ARG A 3 -15.61 -26.75 50.23
CA ARG A 3 -15.21 -28.14 49.81
C ARG A 3 -16.29 -28.77 48.90
N LEU A 4 -16.07 -29.30 47.68
CA LEU A 4 -14.91 -29.62 46.81
C LEU A 4 -15.42 -29.98 45.37
N LEU A 5 -14.58 -29.74 44.34
CA LEU A 5 -14.37 -30.47 43.05
C LEU A 5 -15.49 -30.53 41.97
N GLN A 6 -15.32 -29.92 40.79
CA GLN A 6 -14.54 -30.37 39.60
C GLN A 6 -14.98 -31.71 38.99
N SER A 7 -15.62 -31.69 37.80
CA SER A 7 -15.09 -32.31 36.56
C SER A 7 -16.09 -32.21 35.38
N LYS A 8 -15.50 -32.07 34.18
CA LYS A 8 -16.01 -32.45 32.84
C LYS A 8 -16.93 -31.50 32.06
N SER A 9 -16.34 -31.02 30.95
CA SER A 9 -16.96 -30.82 29.62
C SER A 9 -17.54 -29.44 29.29
N LEU A 10 -16.68 -28.43 29.25
CA LEU A 10 -16.88 -27.27 28.37
C LEU A 10 -16.23 -27.58 27.01
N ALA A 11 -16.97 -28.22 26.12
CA ALA A 11 -16.59 -28.47 24.74
C ALA A 11 -17.81 -28.30 23.84
N LEU A 12 -18.11 -27.06 23.41
CA LEU A 12 -18.72 -26.71 22.12
C LEU A 12 -19.00 -25.20 22.05
N MET A 13 -17.99 -24.41 21.69
CA MET A 13 -18.21 -23.13 20.99
C MET A 13 -16.92 -22.71 20.26
N VAL A 14 -16.49 -23.55 19.32
CA VAL A 14 -15.56 -23.13 18.26
C VAL A 14 -16.41 -22.59 17.12
N LEU A 15 -16.50 -21.26 17.06
CA LEU A 15 -17.00 -20.54 15.90
C LEU A 15 -16.12 -20.86 14.69
N PHE A 16 -16.77 -21.41 13.66
CA PHE A 16 -16.24 -21.68 12.32
C PHE A 16 -15.48 -20.46 11.77
N VAL A 17 -14.14 -20.55 11.76
CA VAL A 17 -13.26 -19.78 10.88
C VAL A 17 -12.88 -20.71 9.74
N ALA A 18 -13.59 -20.65 8.62
CA ALA A 18 -13.11 -21.25 7.38
C ALA A 18 -12.18 -20.23 6.68
N SER A 19 -10.88 -20.40 6.90
CA SER A 19 -9.80 -19.82 6.12
C SER A 19 -9.59 -20.64 4.85
N LEU A 20 -9.72 -20.03 3.66
CA LEU A 20 -9.08 -20.54 2.45
C LEU A 20 -7.68 -19.92 2.36
N ALA A 21 -6.71 -20.61 2.96
CA ALA A 21 -5.30 -20.48 2.60
C ALA A 21 -5.04 -21.48 1.46
N VAL A 22 -4.66 -20.99 0.28
CA VAL A 22 -4.07 -21.83 -0.76
C VAL A 22 -2.67 -22.20 -0.28
N GLN A 23 -2.56 -23.34 0.37
CA GLN A 23 -1.31 -24.07 0.47
C GLN A 23 -1.28 -25.00 -0.73
N ALA A 24 -0.26 -24.84 -1.58
CA ALA A 24 0.04 -25.79 -2.65
C ALA A 24 0.54 -27.10 -2.01
N ALA A 25 -0.35 -27.82 -1.33
CA ALA A 25 -0.24 -29.25 -1.30
C ALA A 25 -0.51 -29.72 -2.74
N LYS A 26 0.36 -30.56 -3.29
CA LYS A 26 0.01 -31.39 -4.44
C LYS A 26 -1.15 -32.29 -4.01
N ILE A 27 -2.37 -31.77 -4.06
CA ILE A 27 -3.57 -32.57 -4.09
C ILE A 27 -3.42 -33.37 -5.39
N PRO A 28 -3.34 -34.71 -5.36
CA PRO A 28 -3.39 -35.48 -6.60
C PRO A 28 -4.64 -35.01 -7.31
N ALA A 29 -4.51 -34.58 -8.56
CA ALA A 29 -5.62 -34.11 -9.37
C ALA A 29 -6.75 -35.13 -9.24
N SER A 30 -7.74 -34.82 -8.41
CA SER A 30 -9.01 -35.52 -8.42
C SER A 30 -9.50 -35.27 -9.82
N LYS A 31 -9.46 -36.31 -10.66
CA LYS A 31 -10.19 -36.35 -11.91
C LYS A 31 -11.67 -36.25 -11.54
N THR A 32 -12.13 -35.05 -11.21
CA THR A 32 -13.53 -34.70 -11.29
C THR A 32 -13.90 -34.97 -12.74
N ALA A 33 -14.66 -36.03 -12.97
CA ALA A 33 -15.20 -36.33 -14.29
C ALA A 33 -15.77 -35.04 -14.87
N ASP A 34 -15.23 -34.62 -16.02
CA ASP A 34 -15.66 -33.41 -16.73
C ASP A 34 -17.18 -33.47 -16.86
N LYS A 35 -17.90 -32.59 -16.13
CA LYS A 35 -19.29 -32.32 -16.48
C LYS A 35 -19.28 -31.91 -17.96
N PRO A 36 -20.09 -32.55 -18.83
CA PRO A 36 -20.08 -32.22 -20.24
C PRO A 36 -20.31 -30.71 -20.40
N LYS A 37 -19.37 -30.03 -21.06
CA LYS A 37 -19.47 -28.59 -21.32
C LYS A 37 -20.80 -28.32 -22.02
N PRO A 38 -21.57 -27.30 -21.60
CA PRO A 38 -22.83 -26.97 -22.25
C PRO A 38 -22.59 -26.69 -23.74
N ALA A 39 -23.53 -27.12 -24.58
CA ALA A 39 -23.42 -26.98 -26.03
C ALA A 39 -23.38 -25.49 -26.48
N ILE A 40 -23.93 -24.60 -25.65
CA ILE A 40 -23.93 -23.15 -25.83
C ILE A 40 -23.49 -22.51 -24.52
N GLU A 41 -22.50 -21.63 -24.59
CA GLU A 41 -22.07 -20.73 -23.51
C GLU A 41 -22.57 -19.32 -23.83
N LEU A 42 -23.07 -18.59 -22.83
CA LEU A 42 -23.58 -17.23 -23.01
C LEU A 42 -22.64 -16.19 -22.42
N GLY A 43 -22.72 -14.96 -22.93
CA GLY A 43 -22.07 -13.80 -22.32
C GLY A 43 -22.53 -13.57 -20.87
N VAL A 44 -21.65 -12.98 -20.06
CA VAL A 44 -21.84 -12.78 -18.61
C VAL A 44 -23.20 -12.20 -18.20
N PRO A 45 -23.77 -11.20 -18.89
CA PRO A 45 -25.05 -10.62 -18.49
C PRO A 45 -26.25 -11.56 -18.65
N PHE A 46 -26.14 -12.62 -19.47
CA PHE A 46 -27.24 -13.54 -19.77
C PHE A 46 -27.18 -14.76 -18.84
N ALA A 47 -27.74 -14.57 -17.65
CA ALA A 47 -27.95 -15.63 -16.67
C ALA A 47 -29.35 -15.49 -16.06
N ASP A 48 -29.76 -16.48 -15.25
CA ASP A 48 -31.00 -16.41 -14.51
C ASP A 48 -31.10 -15.11 -13.69
N ASN A 49 -32.31 -14.59 -13.57
CA ASN A 49 -32.62 -13.35 -12.86
C ASN A 49 -32.09 -12.07 -13.51
N ALA A 50 -31.62 -12.09 -14.77
CA ALA A 50 -31.15 -10.87 -15.41
C ALA A 50 -32.25 -9.80 -15.58
N ILE A 51 -31.82 -8.54 -15.63
CA ILE A 51 -32.62 -7.42 -16.15
C ILE A 51 -31.98 -6.98 -17.46
N LEU A 52 -32.77 -6.98 -18.52
CA LEU A 52 -32.34 -6.59 -19.87
C LEU A 52 -32.77 -5.15 -20.19
N GLN A 53 -31.93 -4.43 -20.93
CA GLN A 53 -32.16 -3.03 -21.26
C GLN A 53 -33.34 -2.85 -22.24
N ARG A 54 -34.23 -1.89 -21.93
CA ARG A 54 -35.36 -1.48 -22.78
C ARG A 54 -34.99 -0.42 -23.81
N GLN A 55 -35.87 -0.22 -24.80
CA GLN A 55 -35.87 0.93 -25.73
C GLN A 55 -34.60 1.09 -26.61
N MET A 56 -33.80 0.04 -26.75
CA MET A 56 -32.68 0.00 -27.70
C MET A 56 -32.43 -1.44 -28.14
N ASP A 57 -31.74 -1.60 -29.26
CA ASP A 57 -31.29 -2.92 -29.73
C ASP A 57 -30.51 -3.63 -28.62
N LEU A 58 -30.91 -4.87 -28.34
CA LEU A 58 -30.26 -5.70 -27.33
C LEU A 58 -29.38 -6.75 -28.02
N PRO A 59 -28.04 -6.57 -28.04
CA PRO A 59 -27.15 -7.61 -28.52
C PRO A 59 -27.19 -8.79 -27.53
N VAL A 60 -27.42 -10.00 -28.06
CA VAL A 60 -27.31 -11.26 -27.33
C VAL A 60 -26.21 -12.07 -27.99
N TRP A 61 -25.24 -12.53 -27.20
CA TRP A 61 -24.05 -13.22 -27.71
C TRP A 61 -23.64 -14.39 -26.83
N GLY A 62 -22.81 -15.25 -27.41
CA GLY A 62 -22.24 -16.39 -26.74
C GLY A 62 -21.24 -17.14 -27.62
N TRP A 63 -20.92 -18.36 -27.21
CA TRP A 63 -20.03 -19.28 -27.89
C TRP A 63 -20.68 -20.65 -28.07
N SER A 64 -20.46 -21.26 -29.23
CA SER A 64 -20.83 -22.63 -29.53
C SER A 64 -19.82 -23.23 -30.52
N LYS A 65 -20.05 -24.44 -31.03
CA LYS A 65 -19.17 -25.00 -32.06
C LYS A 65 -19.23 -24.12 -33.32
N PRO A 66 -18.10 -23.91 -34.03
CA PRO A 66 -18.10 -23.17 -35.28
C PRO A 66 -19.14 -23.71 -36.28
N GLY A 67 -19.86 -22.81 -36.96
CA GLY A 67 -20.92 -23.15 -37.90
C GLY A 67 -22.27 -23.51 -37.28
N THR A 68 -22.37 -23.62 -35.95
CA THR A 68 -23.66 -23.85 -35.28
C THR A 68 -24.60 -22.66 -35.48
N LYS A 69 -25.82 -22.92 -35.97
CA LYS A 69 -26.91 -21.94 -35.95
C LYS A 69 -27.52 -21.90 -34.55
N VAL A 70 -27.49 -20.74 -33.92
CA VAL A 70 -28.06 -20.47 -32.60
C VAL A 70 -29.31 -19.63 -32.77
N THR A 71 -30.40 -20.00 -32.09
CA THR A 71 -31.67 -19.28 -32.09
C THR A 71 -31.99 -18.80 -30.68
N VAL A 72 -32.40 -17.53 -30.55
CA VAL A 72 -32.85 -16.91 -29.31
C VAL A 72 -34.32 -16.56 -29.43
N GLU A 73 -35.12 -17.02 -28.47
CA GLU A 73 -36.53 -16.70 -28.31
C GLU A 73 -36.74 -15.94 -26.99
N PHE A 74 -37.25 -14.71 -27.07
CA PHE A 74 -37.52 -13.87 -25.91
C PHE A 74 -38.53 -12.76 -26.24
N ALA A 75 -39.47 -12.49 -25.32
CA ALA A 75 -40.44 -11.40 -25.43
C ALA A 75 -41.19 -11.35 -26.78
N GLY A 76 -41.57 -12.51 -27.31
CA GLY A 76 -42.29 -12.64 -28.60
C GLY A 76 -41.40 -12.53 -29.84
N GLN A 77 -40.09 -12.35 -29.68
CA GLN A 77 -39.12 -12.32 -30.78
C GLN A 77 -38.45 -13.69 -30.93
N LYS A 78 -38.14 -14.08 -32.16
CA LYS A 78 -37.33 -15.25 -32.51
C LYS A 78 -36.29 -14.85 -33.55
N LYS A 79 -35.01 -14.89 -33.17
CA LYS A 79 -33.89 -14.48 -34.04
C LYS A 79 -32.78 -15.52 -34.01
N SER A 80 -31.99 -15.60 -35.08
CA SER A 80 -30.87 -16.55 -35.17
C SER A 80 -29.58 -15.91 -35.65
N ALA A 81 -28.44 -16.51 -35.28
CA ALA A 81 -27.10 -16.21 -35.79
C ALA A 81 -26.30 -17.49 -36.00
N ILE A 82 -25.22 -17.41 -36.76
CA ILE A 82 -24.29 -18.54 -36.98
C ILE A 82 -23.00 -18.25 -36.21
N ALA A 83 -22.51 -19.25 -35.47
CA ALA A 83 -21.22 -19.18 -34.80
C ALA A 83 -20.07 -19.12 -35.80
N GLY A 84 -19.20 -18.12 -35.64
CA GLY A 84 -18.01 -17.91 -36.46
C GLY A 84 -16.94 -18.97 -36.27
N LYS A 85 -15.79 -18.79 -36.94
CA LYS A 85 -14.63 -19.71 -36.84
C LYS A 85 -14.06 -19.81 -35.42
N ASP A 86 -14.19 -18.75 -34.64
CA ASP A 86 -13.82 -18.66 -33.22
C ASP A 86 -14.93 -19.18 -32.28
N GLY A 87 -16.03 -19.69 -32.84
CA GLY A 87 -17.20 -20.17 -32.11
C GLY A 87 -18.12 -19.06 -31.59
N LYS A 88 -17.77 -17.77 -31.76
CA LYS A 88 -18.58 -16.65 -31.28
C LYS A 88 -19.79 -16.44 -32.17
N TRP A 89 -20.95 -16.21 -31.58
CA TRP A 89 -22.16 -15.79 -32.28
C TRP A 89 -22.77 -14.58 -31.59
N MET A 90 -23.47 -13.74 -32.35
CA MET A 90 -24.22 -12.60 -31.84
C MET A 90 -25.42 -12.31 -32.72
N LEU A 91 -26.55 -11.96 -32.10
CA LEU A 91 -27.72 -11.41 -32.75
C LEU A 91 -28.23 -10.20 -31.97
N LYS A 92 -29.15 -9.42 -32.54
CA LYS A 92 -29.76 -8.26 -31.88
C LYS A 92 -31.26 -8.43 -31.79
N LEU A 93 -31.82 -8.46 -30.57
CA LEU A 93 -33.25 -8.34 -30.35
C LEU A 93 -33.68 -6.87 -30.55
N ASP A 94 -34.87 -6.66 -31.10
CA ASP A 94 -35.46 -5.34 -31.28
C ASP A 94 -35.78 -4.70 -29.92
N PRO A 95 -35.92 -3.36 -29.85
CA PRO A 95 -36.19 -2.64 -28.61
C PRO A 95 -37.31 -3.26 -27.76
N LEU A 96 -36.97 -3.62 -26.52
CA LEU A 96 -37.89 -4.26 -25.59
C LEU A 96 -38.71 -3.22 -24.80
N LYS A 97 -39.91 -3.62 -24.35
CA LYS A 97 -40.76 -2.84 -23.43
C LYS A 97 -40.47 -3.23 -21.98
N ALA A 98 -40.45 -2.27 -21.07
CA ALA A 98 -40.26 -2.53 -19.64
C ALA A 98 -41.35 -3.48 -19.10
N SER A 99 -40.96 -4.41 -18.24
CA SER A 99 -41.88 -5.40 -17.67
C SER A 99 -41.36 -5.95 -16.34
N PHE A 100 -42.22 -5.94 -15.32
CA PHE A 100 -42.02 -6.69 -14.07
C PHE A 100 -42.44 -8.16 -14.18
N LYS A 101 -43.14 -8.57 -15.26
CA LYS A 101 -43.54 -9.96 -15.46
C LYS A 101 -42.29 -10.80 -15.77
N PRO A 102 -41.94 -11.80 -14.94
CA PRO A 102 -40.82 -12.69 -15.21
C PRO A 102 -41.05 -13.45 -16.51
N ALA A 103 -40.04 -13.48 -17.37
CA ALA A 103 -40.06 -14.20 -18.64
C ALA A 103 -38.89 -15.19 -18.73
N GLU A 104 -39.03 -16.16 -19.63
CA GLU A 104 -37.95 -17.08 -20.00
C GLU A 104 -37.31 -16.63 -21.32
N MET A 105 -35.98 -16.73 -21.40
CA MET A 105 -35.22 -16.60 -22.64
C MET A 105 -34.69 -17.99 -23.02
N VAL A 106 -35.10 -18.49 -24.18
CA VAL A 106 -34.70 -19.81 -24.67
C VAL A 106 -33.64 -19.63 -25.74
N VAL A 107 -32.47 -20.26 -25.57
CA VAL A 107 -31.37 -20.23 -26.52
C VAL A 107 -31.01 -21.65 -26.95
N THR A 108 -31.20 -21.98 -28.22
CA THR A 108 -31.07 -23.35 -28.75
C THR A 108 -30.18 -23.42 -29.99
N ASP A 109 -29.54 -24.57 -30.17
CA ASP A 109 -28.86 -24.93 -31.41
C ASP A 109 -29.82 -25.59 -32.41
N SER A 110 -29.30 -25.92 -33.61
CA SER A 110 -30.07 -26.60 -34.66
C SER A 110 -30.68 -27.95 -34.27
N SER A 111 -30.21 -28.58 -33.19
CA SER A 111 -30.76 -29.85 -32.66
C SER A 111 -31.84 -29.64 -31.59
N GLY A 112 -32.15 -28.40 -31.26
CA GLY A 112 -33.08 -28.05 -30.18
C GLY A 112 -32.47 -28.14 -28.77
N LYS A 113 -31.16 -28.46 -28.66
CA LYS A 113 -30.44 -28.46 -27.37
C LYS A 113 -29.97 -27.05 -27.05
N GLY A 114 -30.00 -26.68 -25.77
CA GLY A 114 -29.71 -25.31 -25.40
C GLY A 114 -29.82 -25.00 -23.92
N VAL A 115 -30.01 -23.72 -23.61
CA VAL A 115 -30.17 -23.19 -22.27
C VAL A 115 -31.43 -22.32 -22.21
N THR A 116 -32.20 -22.47 -21.14
CA THR A 116 -33.34 -21.59 -20.83
C THR A 116 -32.98 -20.77 -19.61
N LEU A 117 -32.89 -19.44 -19.78
CA LEU A 117 -32.71 -18.51 -18.68
C LEU A 117 -34.06 -18.12 -18.10
N LYS A 118 -34.16 -18.14 -16.77
CA LYS A 118 -35.41 -17.94 -16.04
C LYS A 118 -35.44 -16.60 -15.32
N ASN A 119 -36.66 -16.15 -15.04
CA ASN A 119 -36.91 -14.94 -14.26
C ASN A 119 -36.25 -13.69 -14.86
N ILE A 120 -36.31 -13.53 -16.18
CA ILE A 120 -35.76 -12.35 -16.86
C ILE A 120 -36.78 -11.21 -16.78
N LEU A 121 -36.33 -10.01 -16.40
CA LEU A 121 -37.12 -8.77 -16.48
C LEU A 121 -36.57 -7.85 -17.56
N VAL A 122 -37.35 -6.83 -17.93
CA VAL A 122 -36.93 -5.79 -18.86
C VAL A 122 -37.07 -4.43 -18.19
N GLY A 123 -36.02 -3.60 -18.26
CA GLY A 123 -35.97 -2.34 -17.55
C GLY A 123 -34.79 -1.46 -17.97
N GLU A 124 -34.25 -0.68 -17.03
CA GLU A 124 -33.05 0.14 -17.24
C GLU A 124 -31.83 -0.59 -16.68
N VAL A 125 -30.74 -0.61 -17.46
CA VAL A 125 -29.49 -1.27 -17.09
C VAL A 125 -28.36 -0.24 -17.09
N TRP A 126 -27.69 -0.12 -15.96
CA TRP A 126 -26.57 0.81 -15.77
C TRP A 126 -25.31 0.06 -15.35
N MET A 127 -24.17 0.46 -15.90
CA MET A 127 -22.88 -0.06 -15.44
C MET A 127 -22.40 0.73 -14.23
N ALA A 128 -21.92 0.05 -13.19
CA ALA A 128 -21.29 0.68 -12.03
C ALA A 128 -19.83 0.21 -11.89
N SER A 129 -18.88 1.14 -11.84
CA SER A 129 -17.46 0.81 -11.69
C SER A 129 -16.72 1.80 -10.78
N GLY A 130 -15.50 1.45 -10.42
CA GLY A 130 -14.65 2.22 -9.52
C GLY A 130 -13.96 1.34 -8.48
N GLN A 131 -13.68 1.93 -7.32
CA GLN A 131 -12.90 1.29 -6.27
C GLN A 131 -13.73 0.94 -5.01
N SER A 132 -13.07 0.89 -3.86
CA SER A 132 -13.59 0.48 -2.55
C SER A 132 -14.94 1.10 -2.13
N ASN A 133 -15.19 2.37 -2.46
CA ASN A 133 -16.45 3.03 -2.11
C ASN A 133 -17.61 2.62 -3.03
N MET A 134 -17.33 2.31 -4.31
CA MET A 134 -18.29 1.64 -5.21
C MET A 134 -18.49 0.17 -4.80
N GLN A 135 -17.44 -0.54 -4.37
CA GLN A 135 -17.55 -1.93 -3.92
C GLN A 135 -18.20 -2.07 -2.52
N TRP A 136 -18.35 -0.97 -1.78
CA TRP A 136 -18.83 -1.00 -0.41
C TRP A 136 -20.26 -1.53 -0.32
N LEU A 137 -20.53 -2.42 0.63
CA LEU A 137 -21.82 -3.11 0.70
C LEU A 137 -22.90 -2.29 1.40
N VAL A 138 -24.16 -2.43 0.96
CA VAL A 138 -25.35 -1.83 1.59
C VAL A 138 -25.39 -2.14 3.09
N GLY A 139 -25.20 -3.40 3.49
CA GLY A 139 -25.23 -3.83 4.89
C GLY A 139 -24.15 -3.21 5.78
N LYS A 140 -23.16 -2.52 5.19
CA LYS A 140 -22.10 -1.77 5.89
C LYS A 140 -22.25 -0.26 5.74
N SER A 141 -23.39 0.21 5.25
CA SER A 141 -23.66 1.62 4.95
C SER A 141 -24.99 2.06 5.56
N VAL A 142 -25.32 3.34 5.44
CA VAL A 142 -26.67 3.85 5.80
C VAL A 142 -27.74 3.48 4.75
N CYS A 143 -27.35 2.92 3.60
CA CYS A 143 -28.29 2.49 2.56
C CYS A 143 -29.17 1.33 3.00
N ILE A 144 -28.88 0.67 4.14
CA ILE A 144 -29.78 -0.31 4.76
C ILE A 144 -31.17 0.27 5.07
N ASN A 145 -31.29 1.59 5.15
CA ASN A 145 -32.55 2.27 5.41
C ASN A 145 -33.33 2.63 4.12
N LEU A 146 -32.77 2.37 2.93
CA LEU A 146 -33.51 2.53 1.67
C LEU A 146 -34.44 1.33 1.52
N GLN A 147 -35.74 1.60 1.57
CA GLN A 147 -36.77 0.58 1.47
C GLN A 147 -37.07 0.27 -0.01
N VAL A 148 -37.14 -1.02 -0.33
CA VAL A 148 -37.62 -1.53 -1.62
C VAL A 148 -38.65 -2.60 -1.32
N GLU A 149 -39.83 -2.48 -1.90
CA GLU A 149 -40.88 -3.48 -1.79
C GLU A 149 -40.78 -4.48 -2.94
N ASP A 150 -40.53 -5.75 -2.61
CA ASP A 150 -40.57 -6.85 -3.57
C ASP A 150 -42.02 -7.28 -3.75
N LYS A 151 -42.67 -6.86 -4.84
CA LYS A 151 -44.04 -7.25 -5.16
C LYS A 151 -44.07 -8.66 -5.75
N ASP A 152 -44.92 -9.53 -5.22
CA ASP A 152 -45.07 -10.94 -5.63
C ASP A 152 -43.74 -11.73 -5.64
N GLY A 153 -42.81 -11.38 -4.74
CA GLY A 153 -41.47 -11.98 -4.69
C GLY A 153 -40.55 -11.59 -5.83
N ILE A 154 -40.89 -10.55 -6.60
CA ILE A 154 -40.11 -10.05 -7.73
C ILE A 154 -39.30 -8.84 -7.25
N ALA A 155 -38.00 -9.06 -7.04
CA ALA A 155 -37.06 -7.98 -6.74
C ALA A 155 -36.92 -7.02 -7.95
N PRO A 156 -37.32 -5.74 -7.84
CA PRO A 156 -37.29 -4.78 -8.93
C PRO A 156 -35.89 -4.25 -9.22
N ILE A 157 -34.96 -4.36 -8.27
CA ILE A 157 -33.56 -3.95 -8.43
C ILE A 157 -32.67 -5.18 -8.35
N ARG A 158 -31.78 -5.36 -9.34
CA ARG A 158 -30.90 -6.53 -9.41
C ARG A 158 -29.48 -6.12 -9.75
N GLU A 159 -28.50 -6.81 -9.16
CA GLU A 159 -27.07 -6.54 -9.38
C GLU A 159 -26.39 -7.75 -10.02
N CYS A 160 -25.78 -7.56 -11.18
CA CYS A 160 -24.89 -8.49 -11.84
C CYS A 160 -23.43 -8.23 -11.44
N SER A 161 -22.65 -9.29 -11.25
CA SER A 161 -21.20 -9.17 -11.09
C SER A 161 -20.46 -10.32 -11.76
N VAL A 162 -19.27 -10.04 -12.31
CA VAL A 162 -18.32 -11.09 -12.70
C VAL A 162 -17.81 -11.78 -11.43
N THR A 163 -18.08 -13.07 -11.30
CA THR A 163 -17.66 -13.87 -10.14
C THR A 163 -16.24 -14.37 -10.27
N ASP A 164 -15.65 -14.31 -11.45
CA ASP A 164 -14.24 -14.64 -11.61
C ASP A 164 -13.38 -13.46 -11.14
N TYR A 165 -12.68 -13.65 -10.02
CA TYR A 165 -11.89 -12.61 -9.37
C TYR A 165 -10.44 -12.59 -9.88
N PHE A 166 -10.21 -12.03 -11.07
CA PHE A 166 -8.85 -11.81 -11.59
C PHE A 166 -8.68 -10.47 -12.32
N SER A 167 -7.44 -10.20 -12.73
CA SER A 167 -6.98 -9.13 -13.61
C SER A 167 -6.25 -9.79 -14.78
N ALA A 168 -6.30 -9.21 -15.97
CA ALA A 168 -5.75 -9.84 -17.16
C ALA A 168 -4.99 -8.81 -18.01
N MET A 169 -3.83 -9.21 -18.51
CA MET A 169 -3.01 -8.35 -19.36
C MET A 169 -3.66 -8.10 -20.73
N HIS A 170 -4.45 -9.05 -21.22
CA HIS A 170 -5.28 -8.90 -22.42
C HIS A 170 -6.77 -9.02 -22.06
N PRO A 171 -7.65 -8.37 -22.85
CA PRO A 171 -9.08 -8.51 -22.68
C PRO A 171 -9.52 -9.96 -22.78
N ILE A 172 -10.31 -10.40 -21.80
CA ILE A 172 -11.02 -11.67 -21.86
C ILE A 172 -12.50 -11.42 -22.13
N GLU A 173 -13.14 -12.38 -22.76
CA GLU A 173 -14.56 -12.30 -23.14
C GLU A 173 -15.40 -13.36 -22.40
N ARG A 174 -14.77 -14.46 -21.97
CA ARG A 174 -15.42 -15.60 -21.35
C ARG A 174 -15.16 -15.61 -19.86
N ALA A 175 -16.22 -15.35 -19.09
CA ALA A 175 -16.22 -15.32 -17.64
C ALA A 175 -17.59 -15.78 -17.09
N THR A 176 -17.65 -15.99 -15.79
CA THR A 176 -18.83 -16.37 -15.03
C THR A 176 -19.45 -15.13 -14.39
N GLY A 177 -20.77 -15.00 -14.52
CA GLY A 177 -21.56 -13.92 -13.91
C GLY A 177 -22.67 -14.46 -13.04
N VAL A 178 -23.08 -13.66 -12.05
CA VAL A 178 -24.28 -13.95 -11.26
C VAL A 178 -25.11 -12.69 -11.08
N TRP A 179 -26.43 -12.82 -11.23
CA TRP A 179 -27.40 -11.80 -10.83
C TRP A 179 -27.94 -12.11 -9.45
N LYS A 180 -27.80 -11.15 -8.55
CA LYS A 180 -28.49 -11.13 -7.26
C LYS A 180 -29.90 -10.58 -7.48
N LYS A 181 -30.89 -11.07 -6.72
CA LYS A 181 -32.32 -10.76 -6.89
C LYS A 181 -33.02 -10.51 -5.54
N GLY A 182 -32.74 -9.35 -4.94
CA GLY A 182 -33.35 -8.95 -3.66
C GLY A 182 -32.42 -9.06 -2.43
N GLU A 183 -31.21 -9.62 -2.56
CA GLU A 183 -30.24 -9.68 -1.45
C GLU A 183 -29.53 -8.33 -1.23
N TYR A 184 -30.31 -7.25 -1.05
CA TYR A 184 -29.85 -5.86 -1.12
C TYR A 184 -28.68 -5.57 -0.18
N LEU A 185 -28.59 -6.21 0.99
CA LEU A 185 -27.47 -6.06 1.92
C LEU A 185 -26.09 -6.35 1.30
N ASN A 186 -26.05 -7.19 0.26
CA ASN A 186 -24.85 -7.63 -0.44
C ASN A 186 -24.60 -6.86 -1.75
N TYR A 187 -25.34 -5.78 -2.02
CA TYR A 187 -25.18 -4.95 -3.22
C TYR A 187 -24.17 -3.84 -2.96
N SER A 188 -23.60 -3.28 -4.03
CA SER A 188 -22.90 -1.99 -3.97
C SER A 188 -23.83 -0.92 -3.39
N ALA A 189 -23.42 -0.25 -2.32
CA ALA A 189 -24.23 0.74 -1.64
C ALA A 189 -24.48 2.02 -2.47
N ILE A 190 -23.46 2.46 -3.23
CA ILE A 190 -23.61 3.63 -4.13
C ILE A 190 -24.49 3.25 -5.33
N ALA A 191 -24.23 2.11 -5.97
CA ALA A 191 -25.01 1.69 -7.14
C ALA A 191 -26.45 1.33 -6.76
N PHE A 192 -26.66 0.75 -5.58
CA PHE A 192 -28.00 0.49 -5.03
C PHE A 192 -28.74 1.80 -4.75
N ALA A 193 -28.12 2.80 -4.12
CA ALA A 193 -28.77 4.08 -3.89
C ALA A 193 -29.10 4.85 -5.18
N PHE A 194 -28.25 4.70 -6.20
CA PHE A 194 -28.52 5.18 -7.56
C PHE A 194 -29.74 4.46 -8.16
N ALA A 195 -29.74 3.12 -8.15
CA ALA A 195 -30.82 2.31 -8.70
C ALA A 195 -32.15 2.51 -7.96
N HIS A 196 -32.10 2.63 -6.64
CA HIS A 196 -33.25 2.91 -5.79
C HIS A 196 -33.93 4.22 -6.19
N LYS A 197 -33.14 5.29 -6.34
CA LYS A 197 -33.68 6.58 -6.79
C LYS A 197 -34.28 6.52 -8.19
N LEU A 198 -33.65 5.80 -9.12
CA LEU A 198 -34.24 5.60 -10.45
C LEU A 198 -35.52 4.76 -10.40
N TYR A 199 -35.57 3.72 -9.58
CA TYR A 199 -36.75 2.89 -9.41
C TYR A 199 -37.95 3.69 -8.88
N GLU A 200 -37.74 4.49 -7.84
CA GLU A 200 -38.77 5.35 -7.26
C GLU A 200 -39.36 6.33 -8.29
N GLU A 201 -38.53 6.88 -9.17
CA GLU A 201 -38.92 7.94 -10.10
C GLU A 201 -39.43 7.42 -11.45
N LEU A 202 -38.97 6.24 -11.88
CA LEU A 202 -39.32 5.68 -13.20
C LEU A 202 -40.34 4.55 -13.12
N GLY A 203 -40.47 3.88 -11.97
CA GLY A 203 -41.41 2.78 -11.79
C GLY A 203 -41.13 1.58 -12.70
N VAL A 204 -39.85 1.29 -13.03
CA VAL A 204 -39.44 0.16 -13.88
C VAL A 204 -38.30 -0.64 -13.25
N PRO A 205 -38.09 -1.93 -13.61
CA PRO A 205 -36.97 -2.70 -13.09
C PRO A 205 -35.62 -2.03 -13.38
N ILE A 206 -34.68 -2.07 -12.42
CA ILE A 206 -33.35 -1.48 -12.56
C ILE A 206 -32.27 -2.54 -12.37
N GLY A 207 -31.49 -2.80 -13.43
CA GLY A 207 -30.32 -3.67 -13.42
C GLY A 207 -29.02 -2.88 -13.23
N ILE A 208 -28.13 -3.38 -12.38
CA ILE A 208 -26.78 -2.83 -12.21
C ILE A 208 -25.75 -3.86 -12.67
N LEU A 209 -24.87 -3.49 -13.60
CA LEU A 209 -23.67 -4.28 -13.93
C LEU A 209 -22.50 -3.77 -13.08
N ASN A 210 -22.23 -4.43 -11.95
CA ASN A 210 -21.19 -4.02 -11.01
C ASN A 210 -19.82 -4.58 -11.40
N CYS A 211 -18.97 -3.70 -11.94
CA CYS A 211 -17.59 -3.95 -12.31
C CYS A 211 -16.65 -3.13 -11.43
N SER A 212 -16.79 -3.18 -10.09
CA SER A 212 -15.91 -2.43 -9.15
C SER A 212 -14.87 -3.32 -8.46
N PHE A 213 -13.74 -2.75 -8.04
CA PHE A 213 -12.72 -3.48 -7.27
C PHE A 213 -11.85 -2.53 -6.41
N SER A 214 -11.72 -2.84 -5.12
CA SER A 214 -11.00 -1.99 -4.14
C SER A 214 -9.50 -1.79 -4.44
N GLN A 215 -8.97 -0.65 -3.98
CA GLN A 215 -7.57 -0.24 -4.10
C GLN A 215 -7.04 -0.15 -5.54
N THR A 216 -7.86 0.36 -6.44
CA THR A 216 -7.54 0.45 -7.87
C THR A 216 -7.47 1.89 -8.33
N ALA A 217 -6.47 2.16 -9.15
CA ALA A 217 -6.31 3.43 -9.84
C ALA A 217 -7.15 3.42 -11.13
N ILE A 218 -7.58 4.60 -11.61
CA ILE A 218 -8.41 4.73 -12.82
C ILE A 218 -7.78 4.11 -14.08
N GLN A 219 -6.45 4.09 -14.14
CA GLN A 219 -5.71 3.51 -15.25
C GLN A 219 -6.03 2.03 -15.43
N ALA A 220 -6.28 1.30 -14.33
CA ALA A 220 -6.64 -0.12 -14.35
C ALA A 220 -7.97 -0.40 -15.07
N TRP A 221 -8.84 0.61 -15.15
CA TRP A 221 -10.18 0.57 -15.73
C TRP A 221 -10.27 1.24 -17.10
N THR A 222 -9.17 1.85 -17.55
CA THR A 222 -9.06 2.46 -18.87
C THR A 222 -8.60 1.39 -19.86
N PRO A 223 -9.39 1.03 -20.89
CA PRO A 223 -8.94 0.11 -21.91
C PRO A 223 -7.81 0.72 -22.74
N ARG A 224 -6.96 -0.11 -23.35
CA ARG A 224 -5.83 0.38 -24.15
C ARG A 224 -6.25 1.38 -25.23
N VAL A 225 -7.39 1.14 -25.89
CA VAL A 225 -7.92 2.01 -26.96
C VAL A 225 -8.25 3.43 -26.49
N GLY A 226 -8.43 3.63 -25.17
CA GLY A 226 -8.64 4.94 -24.57
C GLY A 226 -7.41 5.84 -24.61
N TYR A 227 -6.21 5.25 -24.59
CA TYR A 227 -4.94 5.99 -24.61
C TYR A 227 -4.39 6.26 -26.02
N VAL A 228 -4.88 5.56 -27.05
CA VAL A 228 -4.34 5.64 -28.42
C VAL A 228 -4.33 7.09 -28.95
N ASP A 229 -5.39 7.85 -28.67
CA ASP A 229 -5.53 9.23 -29.14
C ASP A 229 -5.09 10.28 -28.11
N ALA A 230 -4.40 9.85 -27.05
CA ALA A 230 -4.01 10.78 -26.00
C ALA A 230 -2.96 11.78 -26.48
N LYS A 231 -3.16 13.05 -26.15
CA LYS A 231 -2.29 14.15 -26.60
C LYS A 231 -1.21 14.51 -25.57
N ASP A 232 -1.48 14.28 -24.29
CA ASP A 232 -0.58 14.60 -23.19
C ASP A 232 0.48 13.51 -22.95
N ASP A 233 1.66 13.94 -22.50
CA ASP A 233 2.81 13.05 -22.29
C ASP A 233 2.58 12.01 -21.19
N TYR A 234 1.80 12.35 -20.17
CA TYR A 234 1.45 11.44 -19.08
C TYR A 234 0.68 10.22 -19.61
N SER A 235 -0.36 10.45 -20.41
CA SER A 235 -1.16 9.38 -21.01
C SER A 235 -0.38 8.59 -22.06
N LYS A 236 0.44 9.26 -22.88
CA LYS A 236 1.33 8.60 -23.85
C LYS A 236 2.34 7.68 -23.15
N ALA A 237 2.90 8.09 -22.02
CA ALA A 237 3.81 7.25 -21.25
C ALA A 237 3.11 6.01 -20.67
N ILE A 238 1.83 6.11 -20.29
CA ILE A 238 1.03 4.94 -19.88
C ILE A 238 0.80 4.04 -21.09
N TYR A 239 0.40 4.59 -22.24
CA TYR A 239 0.18 3.82 -23.46
C TYR A 239 1.44 3.04 -23.87
N GLN A 240 2.59 3.71 -23.89
CA GLN A 240 3.88 3.10 -24.20
C GLN A 240 4.17 1.90 -23.30
N LYS A 241 3.92 2.01 -21.99
CA LYS A 241 4.09 0.87 -21.07
C LYS A 241 3.14 -0.29 -21.38
N THR A 242 1.91 -0.01 -21.83
CA THR A 242 0.98 -1.07 -22.24
C THR A 242 1.42 -1.77 -23.52
N LEU A 243 2.15 -1.09 -24.41
CA LEU A 243 2.78 -1.69 -25.59
C LEU A 243 3.99 -2.54 -25.18
N GLU A 244 4.90 -2.02 -24.36
CA GLU A 244 6.05 -2.76 -23.84
C GLU A 244 5.68 -4.07 -23.09
N THR A 245 4.46 -4.14 -22.56
CA THR A 245 3.94 -5.33 -21.89
C THR A 245 3.31 -6.34 -22.85
N ASP A 246 2.87 -5.93 -24.04
CA ASP A 246 2.17 -6.80 -24.98
C ASP A 246 3.11 -7.52 -25.95
N PRO A 247 3.25 -8.86 -25.86
CA PRO A 247 4.17 -9.62 -26.71
C PRO A 247 3.86 -9.57 -28.21
N ALA A 248 2.68 -9.09 -28.61
CA ALA A 248 2.32 -8.88 -30.00
C ALA A 248 2.88 -7.57 -30.60
N THR A 249 3.56 -6.73 -29.82
CA THR A 249 4.02 -5.40 -30.26
C THR A 249 5.53 -5.33 -30.49
N ALA A 250 5.98 -4.37 -31.30
CA ALA A 250 7.40 -4.15 -31.55
C ALA A 250 8.11 -3.57 -30.31
N GLU A 251 7.40 -2.77 -29.53
CA GLU A 251 7.84 -2.16 -28.28
C GLU A 251 8.19 -3.22 -27.24
N HIS A 252 7.35 -4.25 -27.09
CA HIS A 252 7.66 -5.39 -26.22
C HIS A 252 8.93 -6.08 -26.66
N LYS A 253 9.05 -6.44 -27.95
CA LYS A 253 10.25 -7.10 -28.47
C LYS A 253 11.51 -6.28 -28.14
N ALA A 254 11.49 -4.98 -28.42
CA ALA A 254 12.62 -4.09 -28.15
C ALA A 254 12.94 -3.99 -26.65
N ALA A 255 11.94 -3.78 -25.80
CA ALA A 255 12.14 -3.57 -24.37
C ALA A 255 12.57 -4.86 -23.66
N TRP A 256 11.98 -6.00 -24.00
CA TRP A 256 12.31 -7.30 -23.40
C TRP A 256 13.63 -7.88 -23.89
N SER A 257 14.00 -7.66 -25.16
CA SER A 257 15.35 -8.00 -25.62
C SER A 257 16.42 -7.25 -24.83
N LYS A 258 16.24 -5.93 -24.60
CA LYS A 258 17.15 -5.14 -23.75
C LYS A 258 17.18 -5.63 -22.30
N PHE A 259 16.01 -6.01 -21.76
CA PHE A 259 15.92 -6.55 -20.41
C PHE A 259 16.72 -7.84 -20.24
N TYR A 260 16.55 -8.82 -21.15
CA TYR A 260 17.31 -10.07 -21.12
C TYR A 260 18.80 -9.84 -21.32
N GLN A 261 19.17 -9.00 -22.29
CA GLN A 261 20.56 -8.66 -22.55
C GLN A 261 21.22 -7.97 -21.34
N GLY A 262 20.51 -7.08 -20.66
CA GLY A 262 21.01 -6.42 -19.45
C GLY A 262 21.30 -7.41 -18.31
N ILE A 263 20.45 -8.44 -18.15
CA ILE A 263 20.69 -9.52 -17.19
C ILE A 263 21.92 -10.32 -17.58
N GLU A 264 22.01 -10.78 -18.82
CA GLU A 264 23.14 -11.58 -19.32
C GLU A 264 24.47 -10.81 -19.23
N ASN A 265 24.47 -9.51 -19.57
CA ASN A 265 25.63 -8.65 -19.44
C ASN A 265 26.07 -8.49 -17.98
N THR A 266 25.14 -8.39 -17.03
CA THR A 266 25.46 -8.31 -15.60
C THR A 266 26.10 -9.61 -15.12
N ILE A 267 25.57 -10.77 -15.53
CA ILE A 267 26.15 -12.08 -15.19
C ILE A 267 27.59 -12.18 -15.71
N LYS A 268 27.81 -11.85 -17.00
CA LYS A 268 29.15 -11.86 -17.61
C LYS A 268 30.11 -10.88 -16.93
N GLY A 269 29.65 -9.66 -16.65
CA GLY A 269 30.46 -8.64 -15.97
C GLY A 269 30.83 -9.05 -14.55
N ASN A 270 29.93 -9.71 -13.81
CA ASN A 270 30.21 -10.21 -12.47
C ASN A 270 31.31 -11.28 -12.45
N ALA A 271 31.36 -12.16 -13.43
CA ALA A 271 32.43 -13.16 -13.54
C ALA A 271 33.82 -12.49 -13.61
N GLU A 272 33.93 -11.41 -14.40
CA GLU A 272 35.17 -10.65 -14.53
C GLU A 272 35.51 -9.84 -13.26
N LEU A 273 34.52 -9.22 -12.63
CA LEU A 273 34.71 -8.50 -11.36
C LEU A 273 35.25 -9.46 -10.28
N VAL A 274 34.61 -10.61 -10.11
CA VAL A 274 35.02 -11.61 -9.10
C VAL A 274 36.43 -12.12 -9.38
N LYS A 275 36.76 -12.41 -10.65
CA LYS A 275 38.10 -12.82 -11.06
C LYS A 275 39.17 -11.79 -10.68
N ASN A 276 38.83 -10.51 -10.75
CA ASN A 276 39.72 -9.38 -10.41
C ASN A 276 39.67 -8.98 -8.92
N GLY A 277 39.04 -9.79 -8.05
CA GLY A 277 38.90 -9.48 -6.62
C GLY A 277 37.97 -8.30 -6.31
N GLN A 278 37.16 -7.88 -7.29
CA GLN A 278 36.23 -6.76 -7.18
C GLN A 278 34.83 -7.24 -6.77
N PRO A 279 34.03 -6.42 -6.07
CA PRO A 279 32.69 -6.80 -5.64
C PRO A 279 31.73 -6.93 -6.84
N ALA A 280 31.05 -8.07 -6.92
CA ALA A 280 30.02 -8.31 -7.93
C ALA A 280 28.81 -7.37 -7.77
N GLN A 281 28.16 -7.07 -8.90
CA GLN A 281 27.03 -6.17 -9.02
C GLN A 281 25.70 -6.92 -9.01
N LYS A 282 24.68 -6.31 -8.40
CA LYS A 282 23.31 -6.84 -8.47
C LYS A 282 22.73 -6.58 -9.84
N ILE A 283 21.92 -7.52 -10.32
CA ILE A 283 20.97 -7.27 -11.40
C ILE A 283 19.99 -6.20 -10.93
N ILE A 284 20.10 -5.01 -11.52
CA ILE A 284 19.24 -3.85 -11.25
C ILE A 284 18.24 -3.57 -12.38
N THR A 285 18.28 -4.37 -13.46
CA THR A 285 17.40 -4.20 -14.62
C THR A 285 15.94 -4.33 -14.20
N LYS A 286 15.19 -3.23 -14.34
CA LYS A 286 13.76 -3.19 -14.03
C LYS A 286 12.97 -3.92 -15.12
N THR A 287 11.98 -4.71 -14.72
CA THR A 287 11.06 -5.35 -15.66
C THR A 287 10.37 -4.28 -16.54
N PRO A 288 10.34 -4.44 -17.88
CA PRO A 288 9.69 -3.50 -18.80
C PRO A 288 8.18 -3.41 -18.64
N GLY A 289 7.59 -2.31 -19.12
CA GLY A 289 6.15 -2.12 -19.20
C GLY A 289 5.42 -1.92 -17.85
N ASN A 290 4.14 -2.28 -17.80
CA ASN A 290 3.26 -2.10 -16.64
C ASN A 290 3.05 -3.41 -15.86
N LEU A 291 4.12 -3.88 -15.21
CA LEU A 291 4.18 -5.12 -14.41
C LEU A 291 4.51 -4.87 -12.93
N MET A 292 4.08 -3.74 -12.40
CA MET A 292 4.21 -3.39 -10.98
C MET A 292 3.20 -4.15 -10.10
N GLY A 293 2.10 -4.66 -10.67
CA GLY A 293 1.17 -5.56 -9.99
C GLY A 293 -0.13 -5.82 -10.75
N ASN A 294 -1.03 -6.58 -10.14
CA ASN A 294 -2.32 -7.00 -10.69
C ASN A 294 -3.40 -5.89 -10.81
N ARG A 295 -2.99 -4.62 -10.73
CA ARG A 295 -3.86 -3.44 -10.82
C ARG A 295 -3.26 -2.37 -11.73
N ASP A 296 -2.30 -2.76 -12.57
CA ASP A 296 -1.72 -1.89 -13.57
C ASP A 296 -2.73 -1.49 -14.65
N ALA A 297 -2.33 -0.50 -15.45
CA ALA A 297 -3.17 0.08 -16.48
C ALA A 297 -3.81 -1.00 -17.38
N THR A 298 -5.10 -0.87 -17.69
CA THR A 298 -5.93 -1.78 -18.51
C THR A 298 -6.33 -3.13 -17.87
N TRP A 299 -5.68 -3.57 -16.80
CA TRP A 299 -5.77 -4.99 -16.42
C TRP A 299 -7.09 -5.42 -15.78
N LEU A 300 -7.71 -4.54 -14.99
CA LEU A 300 -9.01 -4.84 -14.39
C LEU A 300 -10.14 -4.59 -15.37
N PHE A 301 -9.99 -3.60 -16.25
CA PHE A 301 -10.85 -3.45 -17.41
C PHE A 301 -10.93 -4.78 -18.18
N ASN A 302 -9.77 -5.31 -18.57
CA ASN A 302 -9.65 -6.51 -19.39
C ASN A 302 -10.33 -7.74 -18.78
N ALA A 303 -10.28 -7.89 -17.46
CA ALA A 303 -10.79 -9.07 -16.76
C ALA A 303 -12.21 -8.94 -16.24
N ARG A 304 -12.62 -7.74 -15.81
CA ARG A 304 -13.89 -7.55 -15.10
C ARG A 304 -14.94 -6.85 -15.93
N LEU A 305 -14.52 -5.93 -16.79
CA LEU A 305 -15.44 -5.09 -17.53
C LEU A 305 -15.59 -5.57 -18.97
N ASN A 306 -14.49 -5.99 -19.61
CA ASN A 306 -14.53 -6.50 -20.98
C ASN A 306 -15.50 -7.68 -21.21
N PRO A 307 -15.67 -8.65 -20.27
CA PRO A 307 -16.66 -9.72 -20.43
C PRO A 307 -18.12 -9.26 -20.47
N MET A 308 -18.40 -8.03 -20.02
CA MET A 308 -19.74 -7.42 -20.08
C MET A 308 -19.99 -6.71 -21.42
N ILE A 309 -18.98 -6.55 -22.27
CA ILE A 309 -19.12 -5.86 -23.56
C ILE A 309 -19.54 -6.89 -24.62
N PRO A 310 -20.56 -6.61 -25.47
CA PRO A 310 -21.23 -5.32 -25.69
C PRO A 310 -22.64 -5.21 -25.08
N CYS A 311 -22.85 -5.54 -23.81
CA CYS A 311 -24.19 -5.46 -23.18
C CYS A 311 -24.85 -4.10 -23.43
N ALA A 312 -26.13 -4.09 -23.81
CA ALA A 312 -26.92 -2.87 -23.89
C ALA A 312 -27.05 -2.25 -22.49
N ILE A 313 -26.60 -1.00 -22.36
CA ILE A 313 -26.67 -0.21 -21.13
C ILE A 313 -27.15 1.20 -21.47
N ARG A 314 -27.92 1.82 -20.57
CA ARG A 314 -28.31 3.22 -20.69
C ARG A 314 -27.14 4.17 -20.47
N GLY A 315 -26.22 3.80 -19.58
CA GLY A 315 -25.06 4.61 -19.21
C GLY A 315 -24.23 3.95 -18.11
N ALA A 316 -23.25 4.70 -17.60
CA ALA A 316 -22.32 4.23 -16.57
C ALA A 316 -22.17 5.22 -15.41
N ILE A 317 -21.91 4.69 -14.22
CA ILE A 317 -21.55 5.46 -13.03
C ILE A 317 -20.15 5.07 -12.51
N TRP A 318 -19.40 6.08 -12.08
CA TRP A 318 -18.00 5.95 -11.67
C TRP A 318 -17.72 6.60 -10.31
N ASN A 319 -17.31 5.78 -9.33
CA ASN A 319 -16.82 6.27 -8.04
C ASN A 319 -15.39 5.77 -7.77
N GLN A 320 -14.42 6.62 -8.05
CA GLN A 320 -13.00 6.37 -7.80
C GLN A 320 -12.27 7.66 -7.42
N GLY A 321 -11.09 7.50 -6.82
CA GLY A 321 -10.13 8.59 -6.76
C GLY A 321 -9.05 8.44 -5.70
N TYR A 322 -9.31 7.69 -4.63
CA TYR A 322 -8.37 7.61 -3.49
C TYR A 322 -7.03 7.00 -3.88
N ALA A 323 -7.00 6.01 -4.78
CA ALA A 323 -5.74 5.43 -5.25
C ALA A 323 -4.92 6.41 -6.11
N ASN A 324 -5.57 7.39 -6.75
CA ASN A 324 -4.94 8.44 -7.55
C ASN A 324 -4.81 9.77 -6.77
N MET A 325 -5.12 9.82 -5.47
CA MET A 325 -5.19 11.08 -4.71
C MET A 325 -3.87 11.87 -4.69
N GLY A 326 -2.75 11.19 -4.95
CA GLY A 326 -1.42 11.78 -5.04
C GLY A 326 -1.01 12.26 -6.43
N GLU A 327 -1.83 12.05 -7.47
CA GLU A 327 -1.45 12.33 -8.87
C GLU A 327 -1.75 13.77 -9.34
N GLY A 328 -2.66 14.48 -8.68
CA GLY A 328 -2.97 15.87 -9.04
C GLY A 328 -3.85 16.01 -10.28
N LEU A 329 -3.57 17.06 -11.06
CA LEU A 329 -4.42 17.49 -12.17
C LEU A 329 -4.56 16.45 -13.29
N VAL A 330 -3.60 15.54 -13.45
CA VAL A 330 -3.61 14.49 -14.49
C VAL A 330 -4.82 13.54 -14.41
N TYR A 331 -5.56 13.54 -13.29
CA TYR A 331 -6.83 12.82 -13.20
C TYR A 331 -7.87 13.29 -14.24
N TYR A 332 -7.77 14.54 -14.70
CA TYR A 332 -8.51 15.05 -15.86
C TYR A 332 -8.26 14.19 -17.12
N ASN A 333 -6.99 13.97 -17.48
CA ASN A 333 -6.62 13.15 -18.64
C ASN A 333 -7.08 11.71 -18.48
N ASN A 334 -6.99 11.16 -17.26
CA ASN A 334 -7.45 9.80 -16.97
C ASN A 334 -8.95 9.61 -17.20
N LEU A 335 -9.80 10.56 -16.77
CA LEU A 335 -11.24 10.50 -17.03
C LEU A 335 -11.53 10.54 -18.54
N HIS A 336 -10.87 11.44 -19.27
CA HIS A 336 -10.95 11.52 -20.74
C HIS A 336 -10.59 10.20 -21.41
N ASN A 337 -9.46 9.59 -21.05
CA ASN A 337 -9.01 8.33 -21.64
C ASN A 337 -9.94 7.17 -21.29
N MET A 338 -10.40 7.07 -20.04
CA MET A 338 -11.33 6.02 -19.60
C MET A 338 -12.65 6.10 -20.37
N ILE A 339 -13.27 7.28 -20.40
CA ILE A 339 -14.57 7.49 -21.04
C ILE A 339 -14.49 7.31 -22.55
N ARG A 340 -13.46 7.87 -23.20
CA ARG A 340 -13.18 7.63 -24.64
C ARG A 340 -13.03 6.14 -24.92
N GLY A 341 -12.28 5.44 -24.08
CA GLY A 341 -12.06 4.01 -24.17
C GLY A 341 -13.35 3.20 -24.08
N TRP A 342 -14.19 3.48 -23.09
CA TRP A 342 -15.49 2.82 -22.93
C TRP A 342 -16.43 3.09 -24.11
N ARG A 343 -16.52 4.34 -24.57
CA ARG A 343 -17.34 4.73 -25.73
C ARG A 343 -16.98 3.97 -26.99
N LYS A 344 -15.67 3.82 -27.27
CA LYS A 344 -15.18 3.03 -28.41
C LYS A 344 -15.58 1.56 -28.32
N LEU A 345 -15.48 0.95 -27.14
CA LEU A 345 -15.76 -0.48 -26.98
C LEU A 345 -17.25 -0.82 -26.94
N TRP A 346 -18.09 0.09 -26.45
CA TRP A 346 -19.55 -0.03 -26.60
C TRP A 346 -20.07 0.39 -27.97
N ASN A 347 -19.21 0.93 -28.84
CA ASN A 347 -19.59 1.56 -30.09
C ASN A 347 -20.71 2.61 -29.90
N ASN A 348 -20.58 3.43 -28.86
CA ASN A 348 -21.53 4.48 -28.51
C ASN A 348 -20.75 5.76 -28.16
N PRO A 349 -20.56 6.70 -29.09
CA PRO A 349 -19.81 7.94 -28.86
C PRO A 349 -20.48 8.88 -27.85
N GLU A 350 -21.77 8.70 -27.58
CA GLU A 350 -22.57 9.52 -26.67
C GLU A 350 -22.90 8.80 -25.36
N LEU A 351 -22.27 7.63 -25.09
CA LEU A 351 -22.53 6.85 -23.88
C LEU A 351 -22.47 7.76 -22.64
N PRO A 352 -23.58 7.88 -21.88
CA PRO A 352 -23.60 8.70 -20.68
C PRO A 352 -22.68 8.13 -19.61
N VAL A 353 -21.83 8.97 -19.02
CA VAL A 353 -20.97 8.59 -17.89
C VAL A 353 -21.05 9.63 -16.79
N TYR A 354 -21.52 9.22 -15.61
CA TYR A 354 -21.59 10.07 -14.42
C TYR A 354 -20.54 9.68 -13.41
N PHE A 355 -19.76 10.64 -12.95
CA PHE A 355 -18.67 10.40 -12.03
C PHE A 355 -18.74 11.33 -10.83
N HIS A 356 -18.09 10.96 -9.73
CA HIS A 356 -18.03 11.82 -8.56
C HIS A 356 -16.84 12.79 -8.58
N GLN A 357 -17.05 14.00 -8.06
CA GLN A 357 -15.95 14.86 -7.63
C GLN A 357 -15.12 14.17 -6.55
N PHE A 358 -13.79 14.32 -6.54
CA PHE A 358 -12.99 13.77 -5.44
C PHE A 358 -13.37 14.43 -4.09
N TYR A 359 -13.72 13.63 -3.08
CA TYR A 359 -14.18 14.14 -1.79
C TYR A 359 -13.01 14.59 -0.89
N THR A 360 -13.31 14.97 0.34
CA THR A 360 -12.35 15.46 1.35
C THR A 360 -12.22 14.44 2.49
N PRO A 361 -11.36 13.41 2.36
CA PRO A 361 -11.23 12.39 3.40
C PRO A 361 -10.62 12.96 4.68
N GLY A 362 -11.23 12.72 5.83
CA GLY A 362 -10.69 13.15 7.11
C GLY A 362 -11.76 13.37 8.16
N ASN A 363 -11.40 13.17 9.43
CA ASN A 363 -12.28 13.34 10.59
C ASN A 363 -11.90 14.58 11.43
N LYS A 364 -11.32 15.63 10.82
CA LYS A 364 -11.03 16.88 11.54
C LYS A 364 -12.35 17.63 11.75
N LYS A 365 -13.11 17.23 12.77
CA LYS A 365 -14.47 17.75 13.03
C LYS A 365 -14.51 19.22 13.43
N ASP A 366 -13.36 19.84 13.73
CA ASP A 366 -13.31 21.13 14.42
C ASP A 366 -12.52 22.25 13.71
N ASP A 367 -11.87 21.98 12.57
CA ASP A 367 -11.15 23.04 11.85
C ASP A 367 -12.05 23.70 10.78
N LYS A 368 -12.73 24.77 11.20
CA LYS A 368 -13.59 25.58 10.32
C LYS A 368 -12.80 26.36 9.25
N ARG A 369 -11.46 26.37 9.29
CA ARG A 369 -10.61 27.16 8.39
C ARG A 369 -9.40 26.36 7.93
N ILE A 370 -9.61 25.44 6.99
CA ILE A 370 -8.49 24.81 6.28
C ILE A 370 -8.02 25.75 5.16
N PRO A 371 -6.73 26.12 5.13
CA PRO A 371 -6.19 27.03 4.14
C PRO A 371 -6.21 26.46 2.72
N PRO A 372 -6.21 27.32 1.68
CA PRO A 372 -6.12 26.90 0.30
C PRO A 372 -4.83 26.11 0.05
N SER A 373 -4.93 25.14 -0.86
CA SER A 373 -3.83 24.30 -1.30
C SER A 373 -3.90 24.11 -2.82
N ILE A 374 -2.72 23.94 -3.42
CA ILE A 374 -2.52 23.48 -4.80
C ILE A 374 -1.81 22.12 -4.81
N GLY A 375 -1.86 21.40 -3.69
CA GLY A 375 -1.34 20.03 -3.62
C GLY A 375 -2.21 19.07 -4.43
N SER A 376 -1.68 17.86 -4.64
CA SER A 376 -2.28 16.82 -5.49
C SER A 376 -3.76 16.53 -5.22
N THR A 377 -4.22 16.53 -3.97
CA THR A 377 -5.63 16.31 -3.65
C THR A 377 -6.55 17.46 -4.08
N ALA A 378 -6.09 18.71 -4.00
CA ALA A 378 -6.83 19.88 -4.45
C ALA A 378 -6.87 19.93 -5.98
N GLU A 379 -5.74 19.71 -6.64
CA GLU A 379 -5.69 19.65 -8.11
C GLU A 379 -6.48 18.47 -8.69
N MET A 380 -6.52 17.33 -8.00
CA MET A 380 -7.37 16.21 -8.43
C MET A 380 -8.86 16.59 -8.45
N ARG A 381 -9.31 17.40 -7.48
CA ARG A 381 -10.69 17.94 -7.49
C ARG A 381 -10.91 18.89 -8.64
N ALA A 382 -9.95 19.77 -8.90
CA ALA A 382 -9.98 20.64 -10.07
C ALA A 382 -10.04 19.80 -11.36
N GLY A 383 -9.25 18.72 -11.45
CA GLY A 383 -9.26 17.79 -12.57
C GLY A 383 -10.62 17.10 -12.79
N THR A 384 -11.30 16.67 -11.72
CA THR A 384 -12.68 16.16 -11.84
C THR A 384 -13.66 17.23 -12.30
N TRP A 385 -13.50 18.48 -11.85
CA TRP A 385 -14.38 19.58 -12.24
C TRP A 385 -14.18 19.98 -13.71
N LEU A 386 -12.93 19.97 -14.19
CA LEU A 386 -12.57 20.27 -15.58
C LEU A 386 -13.07 19.21 -16.54
N ALA A 387 -13.07 17.93 -16.14
CA ALA A 387 -13.50 16.80 -16.97
C ALA A 387 -15.01 16.80 -17.32
N ARG A 388 -15.76 17.80 -16.87
CA ARG A 388 -17.14 18.05 -17.31
C ARG A 388 -17.23 18.58 -18.74
N ASP A 389 -16.09 18.94 -19.33
CA ASP A 389 -15.97 19.27 -20.75
C ASP A 389 -16.25 18.06 -21.67
N ILE A 390 -16.18 16.83 -21.14
CA ILE A 390 -16.53 15.62 -21.87
C ILE A 390 -18.05 15.61 -22.15
N PRO A 391 -18.51 15.65 -23.42
CA PRO A 391 -19.94 15.69 -23.74
C PRO A 391 -20.69 14.47 -23.18
N HIS A 392 -21.96 14.62 -22.82
CA HIS A 392 -22.81 13.57 -22.21
C HIS A 392 -22.26 13.00 -20.88
N THR A 393 -21.49 13.80 -20.14
CA THR A 393 -21.02 13.45 -18.80
C THR A 393 -21.39 14.53 -17.80
N ASN A 394 -21.48 14.16 -16.54
CA ASN A 394 -21.67 15.10 -15.44
C ASN A 394 -20.95 14.62 -14.19
N MET A 395 -20.60 15.57 -13.33
CA MET A 395 -19.90 15.34 -12.08
C MET A 395 -20.85 15.53 -10.89
N ALA A 396 -21.18 14.45 -10.19
CA ALA A 396 -21.88 14.54 -8.92
C ALA A 396 -20.91 14.97 -7.81
N SER A 397 -21.14 16.13 -7.20
CA SER A 397 -20.31 16.56 -6.06
C SER A 397 -20.59 15.71 -4.82
N GLN A 398 -19.52 15.34 -4.12
CA GLN A 398 -19.55 14.69 -2.80
C GLN A 398 -18.62 15.41 -1.83
N ILE A 399 -18.33 16.69 -2.09
CA ILE A 399 -17.33 17.46 -1.34
C ILE A 399 -17.73 17.71 0.12
N ASP A 400 -19.03 17.66 0.42
CA ASP A 400 -19.60 17.82 1.74
C ASP A 400 -19.79 16.49 2.50
N VAL A 401 -19.45 15.36 1.88
CA VAL A 401 -19.60 14.04 2.52
C VAL A 401 -18.47 13.81 3.51
N GLN A 402 -18.84 13.69 4.79
CA GLN A 402 -17.90 13.49 5.88
C GLN A 402 -17.47 12.04 6.07
N GLY A 403 -16.23 11.84 6.49
CA GLY A 403 -15.71 10.59 7.02
C GLY A 403 -14.25 10.34 6.65
N ALA A 404 -13.73 9.21 7.11
CA ALA A 404 -12.42 8.70 6.70
C ALA A 404 -12.46 8.21 5.23
N ILE A 405 -11.49 7.38 4.86
CA ILE A 405 -11.35 6.80 3.51
C ILE A 405 -12.63 6.06 3.02
N HIS A 406 -13.34 5.44 3.96
CA HIS A 406 -14.59 4.73 3.72
C HIS A 406 -15.71 5.34 4.55
N TYR A 407 -16.30 6.42 4.04
CA TYR A 407 -17.45 7.06 4.68
C TYR A 407 -18.70 6.16 4.60
N ARG A 408 -19.52 6.12 5.67
CA ARG A 408 -20.68 5.23 5.78
C ARG A 408 -21.90 5.71 4.98
N ASN A 409 -22.04 7.03 4.79
CA ASN A 409 -23.15 7.61 4.03
C ASN A 409 -22.93 7.47 2.51
N LYS A 410 -23.36 6.34 1.95
CA LYS A 410 -23.29 6.03 0.51
C LYS A 410 -24.55 6.45 -0.26
N ALA A 411 -25.64 6.73 0.46
CA ALA A 411 -26.93 7.07 -0.12
C ALA A 411 -26.86 8.40 -0.87
N ILE A 412 -26.32 9.45 -0.24
CA ILE A 412 -26.23 10.79 -0.84
C ILE A 412 -25.40 10.78 -2.15
N PRO A 413 -24.18 10.20 -2.20
CA PRO A 413 -23.45 10.09 -3.46
C PRO A 413 -24.19 9.31 -4.56
N GLY A 414 -24.86 8.20 -4.22
CA GLY A 414 -25.61 7.41 -5.21
C GLY A 414 -26.81 8.17 -5.77
N GLN A 415 -27.59 8.82 -4.89
CA GLN A 415 -28.74 9.65 -5.28
C GLN A 415 -28.33 10.83 -6.15
N ARG A 416 -27.20 11.51 -5.85
CA ARG A 416 -26.72 12.64 -6.68
C ARG A 416 -26.34 12.21 -8.11
N LEU A 417 -25.78 11.02 -8.29
CA LEU A 417 -25.58 10.47 -9.64
C LEU A 417 -26.92 10.22 -10.36
N ALA A 418 -27.93 9.75 -9.63
CA ALA A 418 -29.25 9.48 -10.21
C ALA A 418 -29.94 10.77 -10.66
N LEU A 419 -29.74 11.90 -9.97
CA LEU A 419 -30.26 13.20 -10.42
C LEU A 419 -29.75 13.57 -11.83
N HIS A 420 -28.48 13.29 -12.15
CA HIS A 420 -27.97 13.53 -13.50
C HIS A 420 -28.63 12.61 -14.54
N ALA A 421 -28.87 11.33 -14.21
CA ALA A 421 -29.56 10.41 -15.11
C ALA A 421 -31.02 10.83 -15.36
N LEU A 422 -31.76 11.15 -14.30
CA LEU A 422 -33.14 11.64 -14.33
C LEU A 422 -33.28 12.90 -15.18
N LYS A 423 -32.38 13.87 -15.00
CA LYS A 423 -32.34 15.09 -15.79
C LYS A 423 -32.02 14.82 -17.27
N ASN A 424 -30.95 14.08 -17.55
CA ASN A 424 -30.37 14.05 -18.89
C ASN A 424 -30.86 12.90 -19.79
N GLN A 425 -31.21 11.73 -19.24
CA GLN A 425 -31.73 10.60 -20.03
C GLN A 425 -33.26 10.48 -19.96
N TYR A 426 -33.86 11.00 -18.90
CA TYR A 426 -35.30 10.90 -18.66
C TYR A 426 -36.02 12.24 -18.69
N GLY A 427 -35.30 13.35 -18.98
CA GLY A 427 -35.89 14.66 -19.25
C GLY A 427 -36.60 15.31 -18.06
N GLN A 428 -36.32 14.86 -16.83
CA GLN A 428 -36.96 15.43 -15.65
C GLN A 428 -36.43 16.83 -15.35
N ASP A 429 -37.33 17.76 -15.04
CA ASP A 429 -36.99 19.12 -14.61
C ASP A 429 -36.57 19.12 -13.13
N ILE A 430 -35.30 18.77 -12.90
CA ILE A 430 -34.70 18.69 -11.56
C ILE A 430 -33.31 19.31 -11.52
N VAL A 431 -32.93 19.80 -10.33
CA VAL A 431 -31.58 20.34 -10.09
C VAL A 431 -30.64 19.20 -9.73
N ALA A 432 -29.59 19.01 -10.52
CA ALA A 432 -28.59 17.96 -10.34
C ALA A 432 -27.19 18.49 -9.96
N ASP A 433 -26.94 19.79 -10.18
CA ASP A 433 -25.66 20.45 -9.92
C ASP A 433 -25.77 21.43 -8.74
N GLY A 434 -24.72 21.49 -7.91
CA GLY A 434 -24.54 22.55 -6.92
C GLY A 434 -23.88 23.79 -7.53
N PRO A 435 -23.79 24.92 -6.79
CA PRO A 435 -23.18 26.13 -7.30
C PRO A 435 -21.75 25.90 -7.80
N MET A 436 -21.42 26.50 -8.94
CA MET A 436 -20.08 26.41 -9.53
C MET A 436 -19.59 27.81 -9.89
N PHE A 437 -18.31 28.08 -9.61
CA PHE A 437 -17.72 29.37 -9.91
C PHE A 437 -17.86 29.70 -11.41
N LYS A 438 -18.45 30.86 -11.70
CA LYS A 438 -18.62 31.38 -13.06
C LYS A 438 -17.64 32.50 -13.35
N SER A 439 -17.68 33.55 -12.53
CA SER A 439 -16.83 34.74 -12.66
C SER A 439 -16.79 35.53 -11.36
N TYR A 440 -15.99 36.59 -11.34
CA TYR A 440 -16.07 37.60 -10.29
C TYR A 440 -15.86 39.01 -10.86
N GLN A 441 -16.31 40.02 -10.12
CA GLN A 441 -16.03 41.43 -10.37
C GLN A 441 -15.38 42.06 -9.14
N VAL A 442 -14.39 42.94 -9.34
CA VAL A 442 -13.73 43.68 -8.25
C VAL A 442 -14.40 45.04 -8.10
N LYS A 443 -14.83 45.39 -6.88
CA LYS A 443 -15.41 46.68 -6.53
C LYS A 443 -14.72 47.22 -5.27
N GLY A 444 -13.70 48.06 -5.45
CA GLY A 444 -12.85 48.52 -4.35
C GLY A 444 -12.15 47.33 -3.66
N HIS A 445 -12.40 47.15 -2.36
CA HIS A 445 -11.87 46.03 -1.58
C HIS A 445 -12.75 44.77 -1.60
N GLN A 446 -13.84 44.77 -2.37
CA GLN A 446 -14.80 43.66 -2.45
C GLN A 446 -14.62 42.85 -3.74
N LEU A 447 -14.84 41.55 -3.63
CA LEU A 447 -15.02 40.63 -4.76
C LEU A 447 -16.47 40.15 -4.82
N ILE A 448 -17.15 40.43 -5.92
CA ILE A 448 -18.52 39.96 -6.17
C ILE A 448 -18.45 38.73 -7.07
N ILE A 449 -18.72 37.56 -6.51
CA ILE A 449 -18.64 36.27 -7.20
C ILE A 449 -20.01 35.88 -7.73
N GLU A 450 -20.04 35.40 -8.96
CA GLU A 450 -21.23 34.82 -9.58
C GLU A 450 -21.07 33.30 -9.75
N PHE A 451 -22.17 32.58 -9.59
CA PHE A 451 -22.20 31.12 -9.68
C PHE A 451 -23.20 30.65 -10.75
N ASP A 452 -22.81 29.62 -11.50
CA ASP A 452 -23.75 28.77 -12.23
C ASP A 452 -24.45 27.82 -11.25
N HIS A 453 -25.65 27.34 -11.61
CA HIS A 453 -26.45 26.39 -10.81
C HIS A 453 -26.81 26.88 -9.38
N ALA A 454 -26.92 28.19 -9.23
CA ALA A 454 -27.38 28.87 -8.01
C ALA A 454 -28.78 29.49 -8.18
N ASP A 455 -29.59 28.96 -9.08
CA ASP A 455 -30.95 29.41 -9.35
C ASP A 455 -31.79 29.37 -8.05
N GLY A 456 -32.55 30.43 -7.81
CA GLY A 456 -33.28 30.64 -6.56
C GLY A 456 -32.41 31.10 -5.37
N GLY A 457 -31.08 31.06 -5.48
CA GLY A 457 -30.13 31.65 -4.53
C GLY A 457 -29.29 30.67 -3.71
N LEU A 458 -28.27 31.21 -3.05
CA LEU A 458 -27.36 30.49 -2.18
C LEU A 458 -27.90 30.37 -0.75
N VAL A 459 -27.58 29.26 -0.09
CA VAL A 459 -27.89 29.02 1.33
C VAL A 459 -26.66 28.47 2.04
N VAL A 460 -26.60 28.68 3.34
CA VAL A 460 -25.58 28.08 4.20
C VAL A 460 -26.18 26.88 4.91
N ALA A 461 -25.57 25.71 4.75
CA ALA A 461 -26.06 24.47 5.33
C ALA A 461 -24.92 23.62 5.89
N VAL A 462 -25.27 22.69 6.77
CA VAL A 462 -24.33 21.71 7.32
C VAL A 462 -24.84 20.31 7.02
N ASN A 463 -23.99 19.52 6.35
CA ASN A 463 -24.20 18.08 6.28
C ASN A 463 -23.76 17.46 7.61
N GLN A 464 -24.66 16.81 8.34
CA GLN A 464 -24.32 16.12 9.58
C GLN A 464 -23.90 14.69 9.28
N SER A 465 -22.74 14.26 9.81
CA SER A 465 -22.33 12.85 9.72
C SER A 465 -23.22 11.99 10.62
N ASN A 466 -24.30 11.45 10.06
CA ASN A 466 -25.17 10.49 10.73
C ASN A 466 -24.80 9.07 10.29
N MET A 467 -24.46 8.22 11.26
CA MET A 467 -24.09 6.82 11.02
C MET A 467 -25.29 5.87 10.93
N LYS A 468 -26.50 6.37 11.24
CA LYS A 468 -27.73 5.58 11.36
C LYS A 468 -28.83 5.98 10.39
N LYS A 469 -28.90 7.25 9.96
CA LYS A 469 -29.99 7.76 9.10
C LYS A 469 -29.46 8.40 7.82
N ILE A 470 -30.32 8.45 6.81
CA ILE A 470 -30.10 9.22 5.57
C ILE A 470 -30.76 10.59 5.80
N GLU A 471 -29.95 11.64 5.92
CA GLU A 471 -30.41 13.00 6.19
C GLU A 471 -29.85 13.95 5.13
N LYS A 472 -30.70 14.87 4.66
CA LYS A 472 -30.29 15.97 3.79
C LYS A 472 -29.50 17.01 4.61
N PRO A 473 -28.62 17.81 3.97
CA PRO A 473 -27.97 18.93 4.64
C PRO A 473 -29.00 19.85 5.32
N LYS A 474 -28.71 20.32 6.54
CA LYS A 474 -29.60 21.20 7.30
C LYS A 474 -29.19 22.66 7.10
N VAL A 475 -30.11 23.50 6.62
CA VAL A 475 -29.89 24.94 6.48
C VAL A 475 -29.65 25.59 7.84
N ILE A 476 -28.69 26.50 7.91
CA ILE A 476 -28.38 27.31 9.08
C ILE A 476 -29.10 28.66 8.95
N SER A 477 -30.07 28.91 9.82
CA SER A 477 -30.79 30.18 9.88
C SER A 477 -29.82 31.34 10.14
N ASN A 478 -29.95 32.42 9.37
CA ASN A 478 -29.05 33.58 9.39
C ASN A 478 -27.56 33.23 9.20
N GLY A 479 -27.22 32.08 8.61
CA GLY A 479 -25.85 31.59 8.52
C GLY A 479 -24.94 32.30 7.51
N ALA A 480 -25.37 33.41 6.91
CA ALA A 480 -24.57 34.13 5.90
C ALA A 480 -23.22 34.61 6.46
N ASP A 481 -23.18 34.99 7.74
CA ASP A 481 -21.97 35.35 8.49
C ASP A 481 -21.10 34.14 8.89
N GLN A 482 -21.60 32.91 8.69
CA GLN A 482 -20.93 31.65 9.01
C GLN A 482 -20.33 30.94 7.80
N VAL A 483 -20.33 31.56 6.62
CA VAL A 483 -19.67 30.99 5.43
C VAL A 483 -18.18 30.85 5.73
N ASN A 484 -17.65 29.65 5.54
CA ASN A 484 -16.26 29.32 5.83
C ASN A 484 -15.48 29.03 4.54
N LEU A 485 -14.15 28.88 4.68
CA LEU A 485 -13.24 28.43 3.61
C LEU A 485 -13.03 29.40 2.43
N PHE A 486 -13.52 30.63 2.52
CA PHE A 486 -13.16 31.68 1.57
C PHE A 486 -11.85 32.35 1.94
N TYR A 487 -11.01 32.56 0.94
CA TYR A 487 -9.77 33.33 1.05
C TYR A 487 -9.65 34.29 -0.12
N LEU A 488 -9.11 35.49 0.13
CA LEU A 488 -8.72 36.45 -0.91
C LEU A 488 -7.21 36.64 -0.91
N ALA A 489 -6.64 36.93 -2.08
CA ALA A 489 -5.25 37.34 -2.24
C ALA A 489 -5.16 38.65 -3.01
N GLY A 490 -4.21 39.51 -2.62
CA GLY A 490 -3.86 40.75 -3.32
C GLY A 490 -2.58 40.59 -4.14
N ASP A 491 -1.93 41.71 -4.44
CA ASP A 491 -0.68 41.76 -5.23
C ASP A 491 0.49 40.98 -4.61
N ASP A 492 0.51 40.85 -3.29
CA ASP A 492 1.52 40.10 -2.54
C ASP A 492 1.38 38.58 -2.66
N ARG A 493 0.28 38.11 -3.27
CA ARG A 493 -0.06 36.69 -3.42
C ARG A 493 -0.17 35.93 -2.10
N VAL A 494 -0.40 36.64 -0.99
CA VAL A 494 -0.67 36.06 0.31
C VAL A 494 -2.18 35.88 0.48
N TRP A 495 -2.61 34.69 0.90
CA TRP A 495 -4.03 34.38 1.04
C TRP A 495 -4.53 34.69 2.45
N HIS A 496 -5.55 35.55 2.54
CA HIS A 496 -6.19 35.98 3.78
C HIS A 496 -7.58 35.36 3.92
N PRO A 497 -7.95 34.82 5.10
CA PRO A 497 -9.33 34.42 5.37
C PRO A 497 -10.30 35.57 5.10
N ALA A 498 -11.42 35.26 4.45
CA ALA A 498 -12.40 36.25 4.03
C ALA A 498 -13.74 36.09 4.73
N THR A 499 -14.50 37.18 4.78
CA THR A 499 -15.91 37.19 5.18
C THR A 499 -16.79 37.28 3.94
N VAL A 500 -18.02 36.76 4.04
CA VAL A 500 -18.93 36.65 2.90
C VAL A 500 -20.29 37.22 3.26
N LYS A 501 -20.88 37.99 2.34
CA LYS A 501 -22.30 38.33 2.33
C LYS A 501 -22.96 37.66 1.13
N ILE A 502 -24.10 37.02 1.34
CA ILE A 502 -24.87 36.37 0.26
C ILE A 502 -25.94 37.33 -0.24
N GLU A 503 -26.01 37.53 -1.55
CA GLU A 503 -27.06 38.31 -2.23
C GLU A 503 -27.60 37.52 -3.43
N GLY A 504 -28.72 36.82 -3.24
CA GLY A 504 -29.30 35.96 -4.28
C GLY A 504 -28.35 34.84 -4.69
N ASN A 505 -27.91 34.86 -5.96
CA ASN A 505 -26.93 33.93 -6.52
C ASN A 505 -25.49 34.44 -6.45
N LYS A 506 -25.23 35.56 -5.77
CA LYS A 506 -23.90 36.16 -5.64
C LYS A 506 -23.34 36.04 -4.23
N ALA A 507 -22.02 35.95 -4.13
CA ALA A 507 -21.28 36.07 -2.88
C ALA A 507 -20.37 37.30 -2.94
N ILE A 508 -20.57 38.25 -2.02
CA ILE A 508 -19.72 39.43 -1.86
C ILE A 508 -18.70 39.13 -0.78
N VAL A 509 -17.43 39.08 -1.17
CA VAL A 509 -16.32 38.59 -0.36
C VAL A 509 -15.36 39.72 -0.03
N THR A 510 -14.94 39.82 1.22
CA THR A 510 -13.97 40.83 1.69
C THR A 510 -12.96 40.22 2.66
N ALA A 511 -11.72 40.72 2.67
CA ALA A 511 -10.69 40.30 3.62
C ALA A 511 -9.91 41.53 4.13
N ALA A 512 -9.76 41.65 5.46
CA ALA A 512 -9.19 42.85 6.08
C ALA A 512 -7.76 43.19 5.62
N GLY A 513 -6.97 42.18 5.24
CA GLY A 513 -5.60 42.37 4.73
C GLY A 513 -5.50 42.67 3.23
N VAL A 514 -6.61 42.65 2.48
CA VAL A 514 -6.60 42.71 1.01
C VAL A 514 -7.35 43.95 0.53
N LYS A 515 -6.60 45.00 0.15
CA LYS A 515 -7.17 46.27 -0.33
C LYS A 515 -7.62 46.22 -1.80
N ALA A 516 -6.88 45.50 -2.63
CA ALA A 516 -7.15 45.32 -4.05
C ALA A 516 -7.16 43.81 -4.36
N PRO A 517 -8.30 43.13 -4.23
CA PRO A 517 -8.35 41.69 -4.36
C PRO A 517 -8.18 41.26 -5.83
N ARG A 518 -7.26 40.32 -6.05
CA ARG A 518 -6.93 39.74 -7.36
C ARG A 518 -7.18 38.25 -7.45
N GLY A 519 -7.22 37.57 -6.30
CA GLY A 519 -7.48 36.15 -6.22
C GLY A 519 -8.56 35.79 -5.20
N VAL A 520 -9.23 34.67 -5.47
CA VAL A 520 -10.27 34.08 -4.62
C VAL A 520 -10.13 32.56 -4.57
N SER A 521 -10.32 31.98 -3.39
CA SER A 521 -10.40 30.55 -3.16
C SER A 521 -11.63 30.24 -2.32
N TYR A 522 -12.28 29.12 -2.62
CA TYR A 522 -13.27 28.49 -1.76
C TYR A 522 -13.01 26.98 -1.69
N GLY A 523 -12.82 26.46 -0.48
CA GLY A 523 -12.82 25.02 -0.23
C GLY A 523 -11.71 24.25 -0.95
N THR A 524 -10.54 24.85 -1.21
CA THR A 524 -9.41 24.20 -1.91
C THR A 524 -8.35 23.63 -0.97
N GLY A 525 -8.69 23.37 0.28
CA GLY A 525 -7.80 22.69 1.21
C GLY A 525 -7.41 21.29 0.73
N GLY A 526 -6.32 20.74 1.29
CA GLY A 526 -5.85 19.39 0.93
C GLY A 526 -6.89 18.33 1.29
N ILE A 527 -7.13 18.11 2.58
CA ILE A 527 -8.08 17.10 3.10
C ILE A 527 -8.72 17.55 4.41
N GLY A 528 -9.87 16.98 4.75
CA GLY A 528 -10.52 17.13 6.06
C GLY A 528 -11.28 18.43 6.29
N PHE A 529 -11.52 19.25 5.27
CA PHE A 529 -12.36 20.45 5.38
C PHE A 529 -13.82 20.13 5.12
N GLN A 530 -14.73 21.00 5.57
CA GLN A 530 -16.17 20.85 5.35
C GLN A 530 -16.75 22.13 4.70
N PRO A 531 -17.14 22.08 3.42
CA PRO A 531 -17.81 23.21 2.77
C PRO A 531 -19.24 23.36 3.32
N ASN A 532 -19.71 24.62 3.38
CA ASN A 532 -21.02 24.95 3.93
C ASN A 532 -21.89 25.87 3.05
N LEU A 533 -21.44 26.21 1.84
CA LEU A 533 -22.23 26.96 0.85
C LEU A 533 -22.93 26.00 -0.13
N TYR A 534 -24.24 26.17 -0.31
CA TYR A 534 -25.11 25.31 -1.11
C TYR A 534 -26.06 26.15 -1.97
N ASN A 535 -26.71 25.54 -2.97
CA ASN A 535 -27.94 26.11 -3.54
C ASN A 535 -29.18 25.69 -2.74
N LYS A 536 -30.35 26.24 -3.08
CA LYS A 536 -31.63 25.86 -2.44
C LYS A 536 -32.03 24.38 -2.62
N ALA A 537 -31.48 23.68 -3.61
CA ALA A 537 -31.64 22.24 -3.77
C ALA A 537 -30.75 21.40 -2.81
N LEU A 538 -29.98 22.05 -1.94
CA LEU A 538 -29.06 21.44 -0.98
C LEU A 538 -27.94 20.62 -1.64
N LEU A 539 -27.47 21.09 -2.80
CA LEU A 539 -26.27 20.60 -3.46
C LEU A 539 -25.08 21.54 -3.18
N PRO A 540 -23.92 21.01 -2.77
CA PRO A 540 -22.80 21.82 -2.28
C PRO A 540 -22.10 22.56 -3.42
N THR A 541 -21.59 23.75 -3.09
CA THR A 541 -20.73 24.53 -3.99
C THR A 541 -19.43 23.77 -4.24
N THR A 542 -19.01 23.64 -5.50
CA THR A 542 -17.74 22.98 -5.84
C THR A 542 -16.54 23.87 -5.49
N PRO A 543 -15.40 23.31 -5.01
CA PRO A 543 -14.19 24.08 -4.79
C PRO A 543 -13.65 24.82 -6.02
N PHE A 544 -13.03 25.97 -5.80
CA PHE A 544 -12.34 26.75 -6.85
C PHE A 544 -11.23 27.63 -6.27
N ILE A 545 -10.20 27.89 -7.08
CA ILE A 545 -9.13 28.85 -6.76
C ILE A 545 -8.70 29.57 -8.04
N PHE A 546 -8.81 30.89 -8.04
CA PHE A 546 -8.51 31.75 -9.19
C PHE A 546 -7.68 32.96 -8.75
N TYR A 547 -6.80 33.43 -9.64
CA TYR A 547 -6.04 34.67 -9.51
C TYR A 547 -5.95 35.32 -10.89
N ASP A 548 -6.28 36.60 -11.01
CA ASP A 548 -6.41 37.32 -12.29
C ASP A 548 -7.28 36.56 -13.31
N HIS A 549 -8.43 36.08 -12.86
CA HIS A 549 -9.38 35.30 -13.66
C HIS A 549 -8.83 33.98 -14.24
N LYS A 550 -7.65 33.53 -13.79
CA LYS A 550 -7.05 32.25 -14.19
C LYS A 550 -7.05 31.27 -13.02
N MET A 551 -7.34 30.00 -13.31
CA MET A 551 -7.28 28.94 -12.31
C MET A 551 -5.85 28.80 -11.79
N VAL A 552 -5.69 28.70 -10.48
CA VAL A 552 -4.37 28.50 -9.86
C VAL A 552 -4.04 27.00 -9.84
N THR A 553 -2.85 26.65 -10.33
CA THR A 553 -2.30 25.29 -10.34
C THR A 553 -0.92 25.27 -9.71
N ALA A 554 -0.44 24.09 -9.27
CA ALA A 554 0.93 23.89 -8.80
C ALA A 554 1.98 24.19 -9.87
N LYS A 555 1.59 24.07 -11.15
CA LYS A 555 2.49 24.30 -12.28
C LYS A 555 2.82 25.78 -12.47
N ASP A 556 1.83 26.65 -12.33
CA ASP A 556 1.93 28.05 -12.78
C ASP A 556 1.97 29.06 -11.62
N TRP A 557 1.75 28.60 -10.38
CA TRP A 557 1.75 29.46 -9.20
C TRP A 557 3.18 29.64 -8.64
N PRO A 558 3.64 30.88 -8.35
CA PRO A 558 5.04 31.15 -8.00
C PRO A 558 5.44 30.72 -6.58
N HIS A 559 4.47 30.36 -5.72
CA HIS A 559 4.73 29.99 -4.33
C HIS A 559 4.12 28.62 -3.98
N ASP A 560 4.94 27.57 -3.95
CA ASP A 560 4.56 26.26 -3.44
C ASP A 560 5.38 25.91 -2.18
N PRO A 561 4.77 25.80 -0.98
CA PRO A 561 3.34 25.90 -0.71
C PRO A 561 2.79 27.33 -0.84
N ILE A 562 1.48 27.44 -1.06
CA ILE A 562 0.76 28.71 -1.03
C ILE A 562 0.98 29.42 0.31
N GLN A 563 1.28 30.72 0.26
CA GLN A 563 1.46 31.54 1.44
C GLN A 563 0.11 31.96 2.04
N ILE A 564 -0.05 31.79 3.34
CA ILE A 564 -1.26 32.12 4.09
C ILE A 564 -0.92 33.16 5.14
N ALA A 565 -1.73 34.21 5.23
CA ALA A 565 -1.54 35.27 6.21
C ALA A 565 -1.56 34.70 7.64
N GLY A 566 -0.52 35.02 8.42
CA GLY A 566 -0.37 34.57 9.81
C GLY A 566 0.12 33.12 9.99
N ILE A 567 0.41 32.39 8.90
CA ILE A 567 0.99 31.04 8.97
C ILE A 567 2.43 31.09 8.48
N VAL A 568 3.37 30.81 9.38
CA VAL A 568 4.78 30.56 9.03
C VAL A 568 4.95 29.07 8.74
N PRO A 569 5.34 28.66 7.51
CA PRO A 569 5.57 27.25 7.21
C PRO A 569 6.64 26.66 8.13
N ASP A 570 6.37 25.50 8.73
CA ASP A 570 7.40 24.75 9.45
C ASP A 570 8.48 24.31 8.46
N PRO A 571 9.75 24.76 8.60
CA PRO A 571 10.84 24.37 7.69
C PRO A 571 11.08 22.86 7.69
N ASN A 572 10.62 22.13 8.71
CA ASN A 572 10.71 20.67 8.75
C ASN A 572 9.65 19.97 7.90
N MET A 573 8.67 20.67 7.33
CA MET A 573 7.54 20.09 6.59
C MET A 573 7.71 20.14 5.06
N ALA A 574 8.70 20.89 4.55
CA ALA A 574 9.03 20.97 3.13
C ALA A 574 10.55 21.22 2.89
N GLY A 575 10.97 21.29 1.62
CA GLY A 575 12.34 21.64 1.23
C GLY A 575 13.43 20.59 1.57
N LYS A 576 14.71 21.00 1.49
CA LYS A 576 15.86 20.12 1.75
C LYS A 576 15.84 19.57 3.19
N VAL A 577 15.43 20.36 4.18
CA VAL A 577 15.31 19.90 5.57
C VAL A 577 14.31 18.75 5.70
N TYR A 578 13.10 18.88 5.16
CA TYR A 578 12.14 17.77 5.12
C TYR A 578 12.68 16.57 4.34
N ALA A 579 13.34 16.83 3.21
CA ALA A 579 13.89 15.80 2.35
C ALA A 579 14.95 14.97 3.07
N TYR A 580 15.80 15.56 3.94
CA TYR A 580 16.92 14.88 4.60
C TYR A 580 16.71 14.59 6.10
N ARG A 581 15.62 15.06 6.75
CA ARG A 581 15.39 14.83 8.20
C ARG A 581 15.30 13.36 8.63
N LYS A 582 15.02 12.46 7.67
CA LYS A 582 14.95 11.01 7.87
C LYS A 582 16.26 10.29 7.58
N MET A 583 17.26 10.99 7.08
CA MET A 583 18.59 10.44 6.84
C MET A 583 19.14 9.83 8.14
N PRO A 584 19.65 8.59 8.11
CA PRO A 584 20.30 7.96 9.25
C PRO A 584 21.72 8.51 9.42
N LEU A 585 21.81 9.81 9.67
CA LEU A 585 23.06 10.58 9.76
C LEU A 585 24.02 10.02 10.82
N LEU A 586 23.50 9.33 11.84
CA LEU A 586 24.27 8.58 12.84
C LEU A 586 23.71 7.15 12.98
N SER A 587 24.61 6.15 13.07
CA SER A 587 24.24 4.77 13.40
C SER A 587 23.47 4.67 14.72
N THR A 588 22.66 3.62 14.89
CA THR A 588 21.74 3.45 16.03
C THR A 588 22.43 3.45 17.39
N GLN A 589 23.69 2.99 17.44
CA GLN A 589 24.45 2.89 18.69
C GLN A 589 24.89 4.26 19.24
N PHE A 590 24.90 5.28 18.39
CA PHE A 590 25.30 6.66 18.72
C PHE A 590 24.07 7.54 18.92
N ARG A 591 23.49 7.50 20.12
CA ARG A 591 22.27 8.21 20.51
C ARG A 591 22.42 8.85 21.90
N ASP A 592 21.41 9.59 22.32
CA ASP A 592 21.31 10.06 23.70
C ASP A 592 21.54 8.90 24.67
N ASN A 593 22.24 9.19 25.76
CA ASN A 593 22.59 8.23 26.80
C ASN A 593 23.51 7.08 26.34
N ALA A 594 24.13 7.14 25.16
CA ALA A 594 25.04 6.07 24.75
C ALA A 594 26.23 5.86 25.69
N VAL A 595 26.76 4.64 25.70
CA VAL A 595 28.04 4.31 26.32
C VAL A 595 29.00 3.93 25.21
N PHE A 596 30.16 4.57 25.15
CA PHE A 596 31.22 4.25 24.19
C PHE A 596 32.30 3.42 24.85
N GLN A 597 32.86 2.47 24.10
CA GLN A 597 33.87 1.55 24.61
C GLN A 597 35.14 2.30 25.02
N SER A 598 35.63 2.01 26.23
CA SER A 598 36.87 2.52 26.79
C SER A 598 38.08 1.68 26.37
N GLY A 599 39.27 2.27 26.41
CA GLY A 599 40.55 1.56 26.23
C GLY A 599 40.92 1.15 24.80
N VAL A 600 40.01 1.27 23.82
CA VAL A 600 40.26 0.96 22.40
C VAL A 600 39.72 2.07 21.49
N PRO A 601 40.19 2.18 20.24
CA PRO A 601 39.62 3.13 19.30
C PRO A 601 38.13 2.89 19.07
N VAL A 602 37.35 3.96 18.89
CA VAL A 602 35.91 3.88 18.64
C VAL A 602 35.60 4.52 17.30
N THR A 603 35.13 3.72 16.33
CA THR A 603 34.71 4.22 15.02
C THR A 603 33.26 4.64 15.04
N ILE A 604 33.03 5.96 15.01
CA ILE A 604 31.70 6.55 14.86
C ILE A 604 31.37 6.67 13.39
N TRP A 605 30.16 6.27 13.02
CA TRP A 605 29.74 6.24 11.62
C TRP A 605 28.25 6.54 11.45
N GLY A 606 27.89 6.89 10.23
CA GLY A 606 26.51 7.08 9.81
C GLY A 606 26.38 7.08 8.29
N SER A 607 25.14 7.18 7.81
CA SER A 607 24.88 7.22 6.37
C SER A 607 25.33 8.56 5.79
N ALA A 608 25.94 8.52 4.62
CA ALA A 608 26.19 9.67 3.75
C ALA A 608 25.13 9.80 2.64
N ILE A 609 24.23 8.81 2.53
CA ILE A 609 23.09 8.78 1.59
C ILE A 609 21.75 8.90 2.31
N HIS A 610 20.72 9.32 1.57
CA HIS A 610 19.37 9.43 2.10
C HIS A 610 18.73 8.04 2.38
N ASP A 611 17.66 7.98 3.19
CA ASP A 611 16.99 6.72 3.55
C ASP A 611 16.40 5.95 2.34
N TRP A 612 16.04 6.66 1.28
CA TRP A 612 15.60 6.14 -0.02
C TRP A 612 16.76 5.76 -0.96
N GLY A 613 18.02 5.88 -0.52
CA GLY A 613 19.19 5.41 -1.25
C GLY A 613 19.75 6.35 -2.32
N TYR A 614 19.30 7.61 -2.38
CA TYR A 614 19.85 8.61 -3.30
C TYR A 614 20.95 9.44 -2.64
N GLU A 615 21.90 9.89 -3.46
CA GLU A 615 23.00 10.77 -3.07
C GLU A 615 22.53 12.23 -2.97
N ALA A 616 23.27 13.03 -2.19
CA ALA A 616 23.02 14.47 -2.14
C ALA A 616 23.40 15.14 -3.45
N LYS A 617 22.51 16.01 -3.96
CA LYS A 617 22.80 16.87 -5.11
C LYS A 617 23.43 18.17 -4.60
N GLY A 618 24.65 18.46 -5.04
CA GLY A 618 25.41 19.65 -4.62
C GLY A 618 26.59 19.33 -3.71
N LYS A 619 27.26 20.36 -3.18
CA LYS A 619 28.42 20.21 -2.30
C LYS A 619 27.96 19.78 -0.90
N ALA A 620 27.98 18.48 -0.67
CA ALA A 620 27.54 17.86 0.58
C ALA A 620 28.70 17.72 1.58
N VAL A 621 28.50 18.17 2.81
CA VAL A 621 29.53 18.16 3.87
C VAL A 621 28.92 17.73 5.19
N ILE A 622 29.61 16.80 5.87
CA ILE A 622 29.29 16.35 7.22
C ILE A 622 30.29 17.00 8.18
N LYS A 623 29.76 17.66 9.22
CA LYS A 623 30.55 18.22 10.32
C LYS A 623 30.30 17.39 11.57
N PHE A 624 31.37 16.89 12.16
CA PHE A 624 31.37 16.05 13.35
C PHE A 624 32.09 16.77 14.49
N SER A 625 31.53 16.70 15.70
CA SER A 625 32.17 17.17 16.93
C SER A 625 31.85 16.24 18.10
N PHE A 626 32.88 15.75 18.79
CA PHE A 626 32.76 14.98 20.04
C PHE A 626 34.07 15.01 20.83
N ALA A 627 33.99 15.26 22.14
CA ALA A 627 35.14 15.20 23.06
C ALA A 627 36.37 15.98 22.57
N GLY A 628 36.17 17.20 22.04
CA GLY A 628 37.24 18.05 21.50
C GLY A 628 37.74 17.65 20.10
N THR A 629 37.29 16.54 19.55
CA THR A 629 37.57 16.15 18.16
C THR A 629 36.57 16.80 17.23
N GLU A 630 37.05 17.61 16.29
CA GLU A 630 36.25 18.18 15.21
C GLU A 630 36.73 17.66 13.86
N LYS A 631 35.79 17.26 13.00
CA LYS A 631 36.07 16.79 11.63
C LYS A 631 35.07 17.38 10.65
N THR A 632 35.57 17.78 9.49
CA THR A 632 34.76 18.15 8.33
C THR A 632 35.02 17.14 7.23
N ILE A 633 33.97 16.43 6.82
CA ILE A 633 34.04 15.29 5.92
C ILE A 633 33.29 15.67 4.63
N PRO A 634 33.99 15.84 3.50
CA PRO A 634 33.32 16.00 2.21
C PRO A 634 32.64 14.69 1.83
N VAL A 635 31.36 14.74 1.44
CA VAL A 635 30.66 13.57 0.90
C VAL A 635 30.95 13.49 -0.59
N THR A 636 31.67 12.44 -1.00
CA THR A 636 32.05 12.20 -2.40
C THR A 636 31.04 11.28 -3.10
N PRO A 637 30.93 11.33 -4.44
CA PRO A 637 30.07 10.41 -5.19
C PRO A 637 30.38 8.93 -4.86
N GLY A 638 29.35 8.12 -4.66
CA GLY A 638 29.48 6.71 -4.25
C GLY A 638 29.73 6.47 -2.76
N MET A 639 29.97 7.52 -1.96
CA MET A 639 30.17 7.39 -0.52
C MET A 639 28.86 7.04 0.19
N LYS A 640 28.76 5.82 0.73
CA LYS A 640 27.57 5.34 1.45
C LYS A 640 27.61 5.65 2.93
N GLU A 641 28.79 5.60 3.53
CA GLU A 641 29.03 5.84 4.95
C GLU A 641 30.12 6.87 5.14
N TRP A 642 29.96 7.69 6.16
CA TRP A 642 31.04 8.47 6.73
C TRP A 642 31.49 7.84 8.04
N GLN A 643 32.77 7.99 8.35
CA GLN A 643 33.37 7.43 9.55
C GLN A 643 34.34 8.43 10.19
N VAL A 644 34.42 8.42 11.51
CA VAL A 644 35.43 9.09 12.33
C VAL A 644 35.87 8.11 13.40
N THR A 645 37.14 7.71 13.36
CA THR A 645 37.73 6.89 14.42
C THR A 645 38.31 7.79 15.49
N LEU A 646 37.76 7.68 16.70
CA LEU A 646 38.27 8.33 17.89
C LEU A 646 39.41 7.49 18.47
N PRO A 647 40.46 8.13 19.03
CA PRO A 647 41.51 7.40 19.73
C PRO A 647 40.94 6.70 20.98
N PRO A 648 41.69 5.74 21.57
CA PRO A 648 41.33 5.13 22.85
C PRO A 648 41.04 6.18 23.91
N MET A 649 39.89 6.06 24.58
CA MET A 649 39.46 6.95 25.66
C MET A 649 39.46 6.23 27.00
N LYS A 650 39.85 6.91 28.07
CA LYS A 650 39.72 6.38 29.43
C LYS A 650 38.24 6.35 29.83
N ALA A 651 37.86 5.36 30.64
CA ALA A 651 36.52 5.28 31.21
C ALA A 651 36.21 6.55 32.02
N SER A 652 35.01 7.08 31.86
CA SER A 652 34.54 8.29 32.54
C SER A 652 33.02 8.35 32.53
N ALA A 653 32.43 8.61 33.69
CA ALA A 653 31.01 8.88 33.87
C ALA A 653 30.62 10.33 33.52
N GLU A 654 31.60 11.18 33.17
CA GLU A 654 31.37 12.56 32.77
C GLU A 654 30.55 12.61 31.46
N PRO A 655 29.37 13.26 31.46
CA PRO A 655 28.53 13.38 30.28
C PRO A 655 29.21 14.16 29.14
N LYS A 656 29.21 13.58 27.94
CA LYS A 656 29.70 14.21 26.70
C LYS A 656 28.58 14.36 25.67
N THR A 657 28.75 15.30 24.75
CA THR A 657 27.79 15.55 23.66
C THR A 657 28.45 15.27 22.31
N LEU A 658 27.79 14.45 21.49
CA LEU A 658 28.13 14.20 20.09
C LEU A 658 27.22 15.05 19.21
N LYS A 659 27.81 15.84 18.32
CA LYS A 659 27.08 16.63 17.32
C LYS A 659 27.51 16.24 15.92
N VAL A 660 26.54 15.95 15.06
CA VAL A 660 26.75 15.75 13.62
C VAL A 660 25.79 16.62 12.83
N THR A 661 26.33 17.43 11.93
CA THR A 661 25.55 18.32 11.06
C THR A 661 25.80 17.94 9.61
N PHE A 662 24.74 17.90 8.81
CA PHE A 662 24.81 17.67 7.38
C PHE A 662 24.36 18.92 6.63
N THR A 663 25.21 19.37 5.71
CA THR A 663 24.99 20.56 4.89
C THR A 663 25.06 20.22 3.41
N ILE A 664 24.25 20.89 2.59
CA ILE A 664 24.29 20.81 1.13
C ILE A 664 24.35 22.24 0.61
N ASP A 665 25.41 22.58 -0.13
CA ASP A 665 25.67 23.93 -0.65
C ASP A 665 25.72 24.99 0.48
N GLY A 666 26.24 24.61 1.65
CA GLY A 666 26.33 25.48 2.83
C GLY A 666 25.06 25.56 3.68
N GLU A 667 23.91 25.13 3.16
CA GLU A 667 22.65 25.09 3.90
C GLU A 667 22.58 23.86 4.81
N ARG A 668 22.21 24.02 6.09
CA ARG A 668 21.98 22.89 7.01
C ARG A 668 20.70 22.17 6.65
N VAL A 669 20.83 20.93 6.15
CA VAL A 669 19.70 20.08 5.77
C VAL A 669 19.38 19.02 6.82
N HIS A 670 20.34 18.69 7.69
CA HIS A 670 20.10 17.78 8.80
C HIS A 670 21.07 18.01 9.98
N GLU A 671 20.64 17.65 11.20
CA GLU A 671 21.46 17.71 12.41
C GLU A 671 21.04 16.61 13.38
N ARG A 672 22.03 16.04 14.07
CA ARG A 672 21.85 15.15 15.21
C ARG A 672 22.74 15.60 16.35
N VAL A 673 22.13 15.76 17.52
CA VAL A 673 22.81 16.04 18.78
C VAL A 673 22.46 14.91 19.72
N ALA A 674 23.45 14.10 20.08
CA ALA A 674 23.33 13.02 21.05
C ALA A 674 24.00 13.45 22.35
N LYS A 675 23.21 13.57 23.42
CA LYS A 675 23.61 14.10 24.72
C LYS A 675 23.86 12.97 25.72
N ASN A 676 24.52 13.32 26.82
CA ASN A 676 24.73 12.44 27.96
C ASN A 676 25.47 11.15 27.61
N ILE A 677 26.44 11.21 26.69
CA ILE A 677 27.26 10.04 26.31
C ILE A 677 28.36 9.86 27.36
N VAL A 678 28.59 8.64 27.82
CA VAL A 678 29.66 8.31 28.79
C VAL A 678 30.64 7.29 28.17
N ILE A 679 31.84 7.17 28.75
CA ILE A 679 32.88 6.23 28.28
C ILE A 679 33.03 5.08 29.27
N GLY A 680 32.93 3.84 28.82
CA GLY A 680 32.87 2.67 29.71
C GLY A 680 33.03 1.34 28.99
N ASP A 681 32.62 0.26 29.64
CA ASP A 681 32.69 -1.11 29.10
C ASP A 681 31.39 -1.46 28.36
N VAL A 682 31.47 -1.66 27.05
CA VAL A 682 30.33 -1.93 26.18
C VAL A 682 30.28 -3.41 25.83
N TRP A 683 29.16 -4.05 26.13
CA TRP A 683 28.92 -5.47 25.91
C TRP A 683 27.79 -5.68 24.92
N TYR A 684 27.96 -6.63 24.00
CA TYR A 684 26.88 -7.09 23.15
C TYR A 684 26.32 -8.40 23.71
N VAL A 685 25.04 -8.39 24.07
CA VAL A 685 24.37 -9.54 24.69
C VAL A 685 23.19 -9.92 23.82
N ALA A 686 23.22 -11.16 23.32
CA ALA A 686 22.14 -11.71 22.52
C ALA A 686 21.60 -12.99 23.12
N THR A 687 20.28 -13.12 23.10
CA THR A 687 19.60 -14.31 23.58
C THR A 687 18.21 -14.39 22.95
N PRO A 688 17.60 -15.58 22.84
CA PRO A 688 16.16 -15.73 22.63
C PRO A 688 15.34 -14.96 23.67
N ASP A 689 14.01 -14.92 23.53
CA ASP A 689 13.13 -14.25 24.51
C ASP A 689 13.20 -14.95 25.89
N LEU A 690 14.18 -14.54 26.70
CA LEU A 690 14.57 -15.16 27.97
C LEU A 690 14.60 -14.11 29.09
N ASP A 691 13.96 -14.43 30.21
CA ASP A 691 14.14 -13.69 31.45
C ASP A 691 15.46 -14.11 32.10
N LEU A 692 16.36 -13.14 32.30
CA LEU A 692 17.66 -13.37 32.91
C LEU A 692 17.55 -13.71 34.40
N GLY A 693 16.44 -13.32 35.08
CA GLY A 693 16.19 -13.64 36.49
C GLY A 693 17.20 -13.07 37.50
N LEU A 694 18.15 -12.26 37.06
CA LEU A 694 19.19 -11.65 37.88
C LEU A 694 18.61 -10.56 38.79
N LYS A 695 19.04 -10.52 40.05
CA LYS A 695 18.61 -9.52 41.02
C LYS A 695 19.64 -8.40 41.20
N PRO A 696 19.24 -7.11 41.17
CA PRO A 696 20.16 -6.02 41.42
C PRO A 696 20.82 -6.11 42.79
N ASN A 697 22.10 -5.76 42.85
CA ASN A 697 22.79 -5.49 44.10
C ASN A 697 22.63 -3.99 44.45
N PRO A 698 21.85 -3.62 45.48
CA PRO A 698 21.61 -2.22 45.84
C PRO A 698 22.88 -1.48 46.30
N ALA A 699 23.96 -2.19 46.66
CA ALA A 699 25.22 -1.59 47.06
C ALA A 699 26.12 -1.19 45.87
N SER A 700 25.85 -1.69 44.66
CA SER A 700 26.65 -1.37 43.47
C SER A 700 26.27 0.00 42.90
N LYS A 701 27.24 0.91 42.88
CA LYS A 701 27.11 2.29 42.38
C LYS A 701 27.86 2.43 41.06
N GLY A 702 27.21 2.93 40.01
CA GLY A 702 27.82 3.12 38.70
C GLY A 702 26.79 3.45 37.61
N THR A 703 27.21 4.10 36.52
CA THR A 703 26.33 4.37 35.39
C THR A 703 26.17 3.11 34.55
N ILE A 704 25.00 2.50 34.56
CA ILE A 704 24.70 1.29 33.80
C ILE A 704 23.54 1.58 32.87
N ARG A 705 23.77 1.36 31.58
CA ARG A 705 22.79 1.63 30.54
C ARG A 705 22.62 0.45 29.63
N VAL A 706 21.40 0.30 29.13
CA VAL A 706 21.02 -0.77 28.21
C VAL A 706 20.42 -0.16 26.96
N MET A 707 20.87 -0.63 25.80
CA MET A 707 20.19 -0.43 24.54
C MET A 707 19.29 -1.63 24.27
N GLN A 708 18.00 -1.38 24.11
CA GLN A 708 17.02 -2.37 23.68
C GLN A 708 16.24 -1.85 22.48
N ARG A 709 15.66 -2.78 21.72
CA ARG A 709 14.73 -2.47 20.63
C ARG A 709 13.30 -2.33 21.12
N LYS A 710 12.52 -1.48 20.44
CA LYS A 710 11.09 -1.25 20.76
C LYS A 710 10.15 -2.40 20.35
N ALA A 711 10.46 -3.12 19.26
CA ALA A 711 9.64 -4.24 18.80
C ALA A 711 10.16 -5.54 19.41
N LYS A 712 9.26 -6.41 19.88
CA LYS A 712 9.63 -7.76 20.36
C LYS A 712 9.66 -8.82 19.26
N SER A 713 9.25 -8.50 18.03
CA SER A 713 9.27 -9.44 16.90
C SER A 713 9.68 -8.75 15.59
N GLY A 714 10.40 -9.44 14.71
CA GLY A 714 10.78 -8.90 13.39
C GLY A 714 11.88 -9.71 12.67
N MET A 715 11.77 -9.79 11.34
CA MET A 715 12.72 -10.50 10.46
C MET A 715 12.96 -9.71 9.18
N ALA A 716 14.14 -9.87 8.59
CA ALA A 716 14.44 -9.38 7.25
C ALA A 716 15.36 -10.34 6.50
N ASN A 717 15.02 -10.65 5.26
CA ASN A 717 15.81 -11.50 4.37
C ASN A 717 17.08 -10.81 3.83
N ARG A 718 17.33 -9.56 4.23
CA ARG A 718 18.51 -8.78 3.83
C ARG A 718 19.01 -7.99 5.02
N ALA A 719 20.33 -7.92 5.14
CA ALA A 719 21.03 -7.13 6.14
C ALA A 719 20.61 -5.65 6.06
N ARG A 720 20.29 -5.05 7.21
CA ARG A 720 19.67 -3.72 7.29
C ARG A 720 20.56 -2.73 8.03
N ARG A 721 21.65 -2.33 7.38
CA ARG A 721 22.66 -1.40 7.92
C ARG A 721 22.07 -0.12 8.55
N TYR A 722 20.99 0.44 7.96
CA TYR A 722 20.32 1.65 8.45
C TYR A 722 18.79 1.57 8.50
N SER A 723 18.17 0.40 8.71
CA SER A 723 16.69 0.34 8.62
C SER A 723 15.95 -0.52 9.63
N VAL A 724 16.62 -1.18 10.58
CA VAL A 724 15.89 -1.94 11.60
C VAL A 724 16.00 -1.34 12.99
N CYS A 725 17.17 -0.86 13.43
CA CYS A 725 17.28 -0.24 14.77
C CYS A 725 17.26 1.31 14.76
N VAL A 726 17.32 1.98 13.60
CA VAL A 726 17.72 3.40 13.54
C VAL A 726 16.60 4.44 13.43
N SER A 727 15.33 4.07 13.34
CA SER A 727 14.35 5.10 12.96
C SER A 727 14.27 6.22 13.98
N THR A 728 14.55 7.41 13.48
CA THR A 728 14.70 8.66 14.22
C THR A 728 13.35 9.28 14.59
N THR A 729 12.25 8.60 14.24
CA THR A 729 10.92 8.92 14.77
C THR A 729 10.63 8.04 15.98
N PRO A 730 10.20 8.62 17.12
CA PRO A 730 9.71 7.87 18.28
C PRO A 730 8.57 6.88 17.93
N LEU A 731 7.95 7.07 16.76
CA LEU A 731 6.84 6.28 16.24
C LEU A 731 7.26 4.98 15.52
N ASN A 732 8.52 4.80 15.13
CA ASN A 732 8.89 3.55 14.49
C ASN A 732 9.02 2.44 15.53
N ARG A 733 8.22 1.40 15.32
CA ARG A 733 8.15 0.24 16.19
C ARG A 733 9.47 -0.53 16.34
N PHE A 734 10.43 -0.43 15.43
CA PHE A 734 11.69 -1.18 15.47
C PHE A 734 12.89 -0.40 16.05
N ALA A 735 12.74 0.89 16.36
CA ALA A 735 13.86 1.71 16.86
C ALA A 735 14.49 1.16 18.15
N SER A 736 15.80 1.34 18.31
CA SER A 736 16.54 1.06 19.53
C SER A 736 16.94 2.34 20.26
N PHE A 737 16.97 2.30 21.59
CA PHE A 737 17.26 3.46 22.43
C PHE A 737 18.03 3.03 23.68
N TRP A 738 18.91 3.91 24.16
CA TRP A 738 19.61 3.72 25.43
C TRP A 738 18.75 4.26 26.58
N THR A 739 18.58 3.47 27.62
CA THR A 739 18.04 3.89 28.91
C THR A 739 18.99 3.50 30.03
N ASP A 740 18.82 4.12 31.19
CA ASP A 740 19.37 3.56 32.42
C ASP A 740 18.78 2.16 32.62
N ALA A 741 19.63 1.21 33.02
CA ALA A 741 19.23 -0.18 33.19
C ALA A 741 18.35 -0.33 34.43
N SER A 742 17.39 -1.26 34.36
CA SER A 742 16.49 -1.60 35.47
C SER A 742 16.41 -3.11 35.65
N GLU A 743 16.01 -3.54 36.86
CA GLU A 743 15.75 -4.96 37.18
C GLU A 743 16.90 -5.89 36.74
N SER A 744 16.62 -6.92 35.95
CA SER A 744 17.60 -7.92 35.52
C SER A 744 18.71 -7.35 34.63
N THR A 745 18.44 -6.29 33.86
CA THR A 745 19.48 -5.61 33.05
C THR A 745 20.42 -4.77 33.92
N LEU A 746 19.90 -4.20 35.01
CA LEU A 746 20.74 -3.51 36.00
C LEU A 746 21.64 -4.51 36.71
N ALA A 747 21.10 -5.63 37.16
CA ALA A 747 21.85 -6.71 37.79
C ALA A 747 22.98 -7.25 36.90
N LEU A 748 22.68 -7.47 35.62
CA LEU A 748 23.67 -7.87 34.61
C LEU A 748 24.81 -6.84 34.52
N GLY A 749 24.47 -5.56 34.39
CA GLY A 749 25.47 -4.50 34.28
C GLY A 749 26.30 -4.29 35.55
N GLN A 750 25.70 -4.44 36.73
CA GLN A 750 26.41 -4.35 38.01
C GLN A 750 27.43 -5.47 38.16
N ARG A 751 27.10 -6.68 37.70
CA ARG A 751 28.05 -7.80 37.68
C ARG A 751 29.16 -7.58 36.65
N LEU A 752 28.84 -7.11 35.45
CA LEU A 752 29.84 -6.75 34.44
C LEU A 752 30.79 -5.63 34.92
N ALA A 753 30.29 -4.70 35.74
CA ALA A 753 31.07 -3.63 36.34
C ALA A 753 31.89 -4.06 37.57
N ALA A 754 31.64 -5.24 38.14
CA ALA A 754 32.07 -5.60 39.50
C ALA A 754 33.59 -5.51 39.73
N LYS A 755 34.40 -5.66 38.68
CA LYS A 755 35.85 -5.49 38.75
C LYS A 755 36.36 -4.15 38.25
N SER A 756 35.74 -3.57 37.22
CA SER A 756 36.26 -2.35 36.59
C SER A 756 35.78 -1.08 37.27
N GLY A 757 34.57 -1.08 37.88
CA GLY A 757 33.92 0.12 38.41
C GLY A 757 33.56 1.16 37.34
N ASN A 758 33.78 0.86 36.07
CA ASN A 758 33.53 1.75 34.95
C ASN A 758 32.02 1.87 34.68
N PRO A 759 31.58 2.92 33.96
CA PRO A 759 30.27 2.89 33.30
C PRO A 759 30.14 1.64 32.44
N VAL A 760 28.94 1.07 32.36
CA VAL A 760 28.66 -0.14 31.55
C VAL A 760 27.53 0.14 30.58
N GLY A 761 27.74 -0.22 29.31
CA GLY A 761 26.74 -0.21 28.27
C GLY A 761 26.42 -1.62 27.81
N ILE A 762 25.15 -2.01 27.79
CA ILE A 762 24.71 -3.32 27.32
C ILE A 762 23.87 -3.14 26.07
N ILE A 763 24.34 -3.61 24.91
CA ILE A 763 23.51 -3.75 23.72
C ILE A 763 22.79 -5.10 23.82
N LEU A 764 21.54 -5.08 24.26
CA LEU A 764 20.75 -6.28 24.53
C LEU A 764 19.78 -6.56 23.39
N MET A 765 20.05 -7.64 22.66
CA MET A 765 19.21 -8.10 21.55
C MET A 765 18.48 -9.38 21.90
N GLN A 766 17.17 -9.24 22.12
CA GLN A 766 16.25 -10.33 22.46
C GLN A 766 15.01 -10.34 21.57
N GLY A 767 14.41 -11.52 21.39
CA GLY A 767 13.15 -11.60 20.66
C GLY A 767 12.72 -12.93 20.09
N THR A 768 11.67 -12.80 19.28
CA THR A 768 11.08 -13.86 18.48
C THR A 768 11.05 -13.51 16.98
N ALA A 769 10.96 -14.53 16.14
CA ALA A 769 10.67 -14.41 14.73
C ALA A 769 9.18 -14.18 14.49
N SER A 770 8.83 -13.51 13.39
CA SER A 770 7.44 -13.32 12.96
C SER A 770 7.20 -14.06 11.65
N VAL A 771 6.53 -15.20 11.71
CA VAL A 771 6.22 -16.02 10.54
C VAL A 771 4.81 -15.73 10.07
N LYS A 772 4.67 -15.36 8.79
CA LYS A 772 3.36 -15.16 8.17
C LYS A 772 2.80 -16.52 7.78
N VAL A 773 1.81 -17.00 8.51
CA VAL A 773 1.11 -18.25 8.18
C VAL A 773 0.15 -17.99 7.02
N PRO A 774 0.14 -18.82 5.96
CA PRO A 774 -0.85 -18.74 4.89
C PRO A 774 -2.29 -18.65 5.46
N GLY A 775 -3.09 -17.70 4.98
CA GLY A 775 -4.46 -17.47 5.43
C GLY A 775 -4.66 -16.67 6.71
N GLN A 776 -3.61 -16.38 7.50
CA GLN A 776 -3.73 -15.53 8.69
C GLN A 776 -3.39 -14.06 8.39
N ARG A 777 -4.20 -13.13 8.94
CA ARG A 777 -3.96 -11.69 8.82
C ARG A 777 -2.77 -11.19 9.65
N LYS A 778 -2.43 -11.89 10.75
CA LYS A 778 -1.32 -11.54 11.65
C LYS A 778 -0.25 -12.63 11.57
N ALA A 779 1.02 -12.22 11.64
CA ALA A 779 2.13 -13.16 11.75
C ALA A 779 2.13 -13.82 13.14
N LYS A 780 2.51 -15.10 13.20
CA LYS A 780 2.73 -15.84 14.46
C LYS A 780 4.15 -15.54 14.95
N SER A 781 4.27 -15.30 16.25
CA SER A 781 5.56 -15.23 16.94
C SER A 781 6.11 -16.64 17.10
N VAL A 782 7.33 -16.89 16.64
CA VAL A 782 8.03 -18.18 16.81
C VAL A 782 9.40 -17.97 17.47
N PRO A 783 9.88 -18.93 18.28
CA PRO A 783 11.22 -18.85 18.85
C PRO A 783 12.30 -18.72 17.78
N LEU A 784 13.43 -18.09 18.15
CA LEU A 784 14.59 -17.98 17.28
C LEU A 784 15.55 -19.14 17.51
N ASP A 785 15.75 -19.94 16.47
CA ASP A 785 16.84 -20.91 16.37
C ASP A 785 18.19 -20.24 15.98
N LEU A 786 19.30 -20.97 16.13
CA LEU A 786 20.68 -20.51 15.95
C LEU A 786 20.95 -19.99 14.52
N LYS A 787 20.48 -20.70 13.50
CA LYS A 787 20.60 -20.30 12.08
C LYS A 787 20.08 -18.90 11.76
N HIS A 788 19.11 -18.38 12.52
CA HIS A 788 18.59 -17.03 12.32
C HIS A 788 19.63 -15.94 12.66
N TRP A 789 20.56 -16.25 13.56
CA TRP A 789 21.57 -15.34 14.10
C TRP A 789 22.91 -15.41 13.37
N ILE A 790 23.11 -16.42 12.53
CA ILE A 790 24.34 -16.62 11.79
C ILE A 790 24.36 -15.66 10.59
N PRO A 791 25.45 -14.88 10.40
CA PRO A 791 25.63 -14.10 9.19
C PRO A 791 25.66 -15.02 8.00
N SER A 792 25.07 -14.55 6.93
CA SER A 792 24.70 -15.42 5.85
C SER A 792 25.85 -15.97 5.01
N GLU A 793 27.00 -15.32 5.11
CA GLU A 793 28.30 -15.65 4.55
C GLU A 793 29.08 -16.66 5.40
N TYR A 794 28.61 -16.96 6.62
CA TYR A 794 29.15 -17.97 7.53
C TYR A 794 28.30 -19.25 7.60
N LEU A 795 27.11 -19.27 6.98
CA LEU A 795 26.25 -20.47 6.96
C LEU A 795 26.93 -21.69 6.31
N ASN A 796 27.84 -21.46 5.37
CA ASN A 796 28.62 -22.51 4.71
C ASN A 796 29.70 -23.14 5.60
N GLU A 797 30.00 -22.55 6.76
CA GLU A 797 30.93 -23.14 7.75
C GLU A 797 30.29 -24.29 8.55
N ALA A 798 28.96 -24.44 8.50
CA ALA A 798 28.21 -25.52 9.15
C ALA A 798 27.56 -26.44 8.09
N PRO A 799 27.90 -27.74 8.03
CA PRO A 799 27.33 -28.66 7.04
C PRO A 799 25.80 -28.74 7.07
N SER A 800 25.18 -28.65 8.25
CA SER A 800 23.73 -28.65 8.44
C SER A 800 23.01 -27.47 7.77
N LEU A 801 23.72 -26.36 7.55
CA LEU A 801 23.15 -25.11 7.03
C LEU A 801 23.53 -24.86 5.55
N MET A 802 24.14 -25.83 4.88
CA MET A 802 24.57 -25.67 3.49
C MET A 802 23.40 -25.41 2.53
N ASP A 803 22.23 -26.01 2.76
CA ASP A 803 21.05 -25.77 1.92
C ASP A 803 20.45 -24.37 2.15
N ASP A 804 20.48 -23.88 3.40
CA ASP A 804 20.12 -22.50 3.73
C ASP A 804 21.08 -21.50 3.08
N TYR A 805 22.39 -21.79 3.11
CA TYR A 805 23.41 -21.02 2.42
C TYR A 805 23.13 -20.95 0.90
N LYS A 806 22.94 -22.11 0.24
CA LYS A 806 22.66 -22.18 -1.20
C LYS A 806 21.42 -21.37 -1.58
N GLN A 807 20.34 -21.48 -0.80
CA GLN A 807 19.13 -20.68 -1.03
C GLN A 807 19.42 -19.18 -0.94
N LEU A 808 20.12 -18.72 0.10
CA LEU A 808 20.45 -17.30 0.23
C LEU A 808 21.49 -16.83 -0.80
N ALA A 809 22.37 -17.71 -1.27
CA ALA A 809 23.35 -17.42 -2.31
C ALA A 809 22.67 -17.06 -3.64
N THR A 810 21.48 -17.62 -3.93
CA THR A 810 20.68 -17.29 -5.12
C THR A 810 20.31 -15.80 -5.27
N ILE A 811 20.40 -15.01 -4.19
CA ILE A 811 20.10 -13.57 -4.19
C ILE A 811 21.34 -12.70 -3.93
N ARG A 812 22.54 -13.29 -3.92
CA ARG A 812 23.83 -12.60 -3.75
C ARG A 812 24.66 -12.67 -5.02
N PRO A 813 25.05 -11.55 -5.64
CA PRO A 813 25.90 -11.57 -6.83
C PRO A 813 27.25 -12.24 -6.61
N GLY A 814 27.83 -12.75 -7.70
CA GLY A 814 29.21 -13.25 -7.72
C GLY A 814 29.37 -14.72 -7.34
N ASN A 815 28.30 -15.52 -7.42
CA ASN A 815 28.37 -16.97 -7.25
C ASN A 815 27.43 -17.68 -8.24
N GLU A 816 27.69 -18.96 -8.47
CA GLU A 816 26.96 -19.80 -9.43
C GLU A 816 25.45 -19.92 -9.14
N PHE A 817 25.04 -19.88 -7.86
CA PHE A 817 23.63 -19.99 -7.48
C PHE A 817 22.84 -18.75 -7.90
N TYR A 818 23.45 -17.57 -7.82
CA TYR A 818 22.85 -16.33 -8.31
C TYR A 818 22.67 -16.31 -9.82
N ASP A 819 23.68 -16.79 -10.54
CA ASP A 819 23.66 -16.83 -12.00
C ASP A 819 22.63 -17.85 -12.50
N ALA A 820 22.59 -19.05 -11.91
CA ALA A 820 21.56 -20.05 -12.20
C ALA A 820 20.14 -19.53 -11.88
N ASN A 821 19.98 -18.79 -10.78
CA ASN A 821 18.72 -18.17 -10.40
C ASN A 821 18.27 -17.08 -11.39
N ALA A 822 19.21 -16.27 -11.89
CA ALA A 822 18.96 -15.26 -12.92
C ALA A 822 18.61 -15.90 -14.27
N GLN A 823 19.27 -17.00 -14.65
CA GLN A 823 18.93 -17.76 -15.87
C GLN A 823 17.54 -18.39 -15.78
N ARG A 824 17.19 -19.01 -14.64
CA ARG A 824 15.82 -19.48 -14.39
C ARG A 824 14.82 -18.34 -14.52
N TYR A 825 15.09 -17.19 -13.91
CA TYR A 825 14.21 -16.02 -13.97
C TYR A 825 13.95 -15.56 -15.42
N VAL A 826 14.98 -15.56 -16.27
CA VAL A 826 14.83 -15.27 -17.71
C VAL A 826 14.01 -16.35 -18.41
N ALA A 827 14.26 -17.63 -18.13
CA ALA A 827 13.52 -18.75 -18.71
C ALA A 827 12.02 -18.70 -18.33
N ASP A 828 11.71 -18.40 -17.07
CA ASP A 828 10.34 -18.27 -16.56
C ASP A 828 9.57 -17.16 -17.30
N TRP A 829 10.22 -16.01 -17.57
CA TRP A 829 9.61 -14.95 -18.39
C TRP A 829 9.42 -15.36 -19.83
N LYS A 830 10.43 -15.96 -20.47
CA LYS A 830 10.31 -16.44 -21.86
C LYS A 830 9.18 -17.47 -21.98
N LYS A 831 9.02 -18.36 -20.99
CA LYS A 831 7.92 -19.31 -20.92
C LYS A 831 6.56 -18.63 -20.77
N LEU A 832 6.45 -17.64 -19.88
CA LEU A 832 5.22 -16.87 -19.71
C LEU A 832 4.77 -16.22 -21.03
N TRP A 833 5.70 -15.58 -21.75
CA TRP A 833 5.41 -14.90 -23.01
C TRP A 833 5.21 -15.86 -24.19
N GLY A 834 5.92 -16.98 -24.22
CA GLY A 834 5.89 -17.94 -25.33
C GLY A 834 4.77 -18.98 -25.25
N GLU A 835 4.31 -19.33 -24.05
CA GLU A 835 3.31 -20.40 -23.87
C GLU A 835 1.99 -19.88 -23.30
N TYR A 836 2.05 -19.14 -22.18
CA TYR A 836 0.86 -18.80 -21.41
C TYR A 836 0.04 -17.67 -22.06
N ILE A 837 0.68 -16.55 -22.40
CA ILE A 837 -0.04 -15.40 -22.98
C ILE A 837 -0.67 -15.73 -24.34
N PRO A 838 -0.03 -16.45 -25.26
CA PRO A 838 -0.67 -16.88 -26.50
C PRO A 838 -1.96 -17.68 -26.28
N GLN A 839 -1.99 -18.59 -25.29
CA GLN A 839 -3.20 -19.34 -24.95
C GLN A 839 -4.31 -18.44 -24.42
N LEU A 840 -3.98 -17.47 -23.55
CA LEU A 840 -4.96 -16.50 -23.04
C LEU A 840 -5.54 -15.64 -24.18
N ILE A 841 -4.70 -15.19 -25.12
CA ILE A 841 -5.14 -14.41 -26.29
C ILE A 841 -6.04 -15.24 -27.20
N ALA A 842 -5.66 -16.50 -27.48
CA ALA A 842 -6.39 -17.37 -28.38
C ALA A 842 -7.76 -17.81 -27.82
N THR A 843 -7.82 -18.10 -26.52
CA THR A 843 -9.05 -18.60 -25.88
C THR A 843 -9.97 -17.50 -25.37
N LYS A 844 -9.46 -16.25 -25.25
CA LYS A 844 -10.16 -15.13 -24.61
C LYS A 844 -10.68 -15.46 -23.20
N LYS A 845 -10.01 -16.40 -22.52
CA LYS A 845 -10.31 -16.91 -21.19
C LYS A 845 -9.01 -17.02 -20.40
N VAL A 846 -9.10 -16.98 -19.07
CA VAL A 846 -7.98 -17.37 -18.22
C VAL A 846 -7.72 -18.88 -18.36
N PRO A 847 -6.49 -19.31 -18.66
CA PRO A 847 -6.13 -20.73 -18.68
C PRO A 847 -6.30 -21.40 -17.31
N ASP A 848 -6.74 -22.65 -17.31
CA ASP A 848 -6.99 -23.42 -16.08
C ASP A 848 -5.68 -23.63 -15.28
N GLY A 849 -5.75 -23.52 -13.95
CA GLY A 849 -4.59 -23.73 -13.05
C GLY A 849 -3.61 -22.55 -12.94
N ALA A 850 -3.88 -21.41 -13.57
CA ALA A 850 -3.02 -20.23 -13.52
C ALA A 850 -3.07 -19.50 -12.16
N ALA A 851 -1.91 -19.31 -11.51
CA ALA A 851 -1.80 -18.49 -10.32
C ALA A 851 -1.84 -16.99 -10.67
N TRP A 852 -2.85 -16.26 -10.19
CA TRP A 852 -3.09 -14.86 -10.53
C TRP A 852 -2.14 -13.88 -9.84
N GLY A 853 -1.68 -12.86 -10.58
CA GLY A 853 -0.86 -11.76 -10.04
C GLY A 853 0.56 -12.14 -9.61
N SER A 854 0.94 -13.41 -9.83
CA SER A 854 2.26 -13.94 -9.56
C SER A 854 3.07 -13.94 -10.85
N TYR A 855 3.97 -12.97 -10.97
CA TYR A 855 4.93 -12.92 -12.05
C TYR A 855 6.20 -13.65 -11.65
N PRO A 856 6.99 -14.14 -12.61
CA PRO A 856 8.35 -14.53 -12.35
C PRO A 856 9.04 -13.45 -11.51
N SER A 857 9.76 -13.87 -10.47
CA SER A 857 10.53 -12.99 -9.62
C SER A 857 11.94 -13.53 -9.49
N LEU A 858 12.91 -12.63 -9.44
CA LEU A 858 14.29 -13.02 -9.21
C LEU A 858 14.47 -13.62 -7.80
N THR A 859 13.63 -13.26 -6.83
CA THR A 859 13.78 -13.71 -5.43
C THR A 859 12.84 -14.85 -5.03
N SER A 860 12.05 -15.42 -5.95
CA SER A 860 11.09 -16.48 -5.61
C SER A 860 11.74 -17.81 -5.20
N ALA A 861 13.05 -17.97 -5.37
CA ALA A 861 13.80 -19.16 -5.00
C ALA A 861 14.17 -19.26 -3.51
N VAL A 862 14.02 -18.17 -2.73
CA VAL A 862 14.44 -18.15 -1.32
C VAL A 862 13.27 -18.49 -0.43
N THR A 863 13.34 -19.64 0.23
CA THR A 863 12.31 -20.11 1.19
C THR A 863 12.82 -20.18 2.63
N THR A 864 14.13 -20.21 2.81
CA THR A 864 14.79 -20.19 4.12
C THR A 864 14.63 -18.85 4.86
N ASP A 865 14.66 -18.93 6.19
CA ASP A 865 14.66 -17.81 7.13
C ASP A 865 15.99 -17.62 7.88
N ALA A 866 17.03 -18.36 7.48
CA ALA A 866 18.37 -18.20 8.01
C ALA A 866 18.87 -16.74 7.92
N SER A 867 19.70 -16.33 8.88
CA SER A 867 20.24 -14.97 9.03
C SER A 867 19.22 -13.84 9.28
N HIS A 868 17.92 -14.12 9.41
CA HIS A 868 16.91 -13.06 9.60
C HIS A 868 17.09 -12.25 10.89
N ALA A 869 17.48 -12.89 12.00
CA ALA A 869 17.77 -12.21 13.25
C ALA A 869 19.08 -11.42 13.14
N TYR A 870 20.15 -11.98 12.56
CA TYR A 870 21.40 -11.27 12.29
C TYR A 870 21.16 -9.98 11.49
N ASN A 871 20.42 -10.08 10.39
CA ASN A 871 20.14 -8.98 9.48
C ASN A 871 19.47 -7.77 10.15
N VAL A 872 18.73 -8.03 11.23
CA VAL A 872 17.87 -7.09 11.96
C VAL A 872 18.58 -6.61 13.23
N MET A 873 19.09 -7.55 14.03
CA MET A 873 19.51 -7.33 15.41
C MET A 873 21.02 -7.20 15.55
N THR A 874 21.83 -7.78 14.66
CA THR A 874 23.30 -7.75 14.79
C THR A 874 23.94 -6.82 13.76
N HIS A 875 23.55 -6.91 12.50
CA HIS A 875 24.24 -6.24 11.39
C HIS A 875 24.31 -4.69 11.50
N SER A 876 23.36 -4.09 12.21
CA SER A 876 23.30 -2.63 12.44
C SER A 876 24.42 -2.11 13.35
N PHE A 877 25.09 -3.01 14.06
CA PHE A 877 26.14 -2.71 15.04
C PHE A 877 27.56 -2.99 14.50
N GLY A 878 27.69 -3.19 13.18
CA GLY A 878 29.00 -3.46 12.58
C GLY A 878 30.00 -2.34 12.85
N SER A 879 31.26 -2.74 12.97
CA SER A 879 32.36 -1.87 13.41
C SER A 879 32.20 -1.31 14.84
N ALA A 880 31.30 -1.85 15.67
CA ALA A 880 31.29 -1.54 17.10
C ALA A 880 32.56 -2.08 17.77
N SER A 881 33.13 -1.26 18.65
CA SER A 881 34.17 -1.66 19.60
C SER A 881 33.48 -2.18 20.85
N LEU A 882 33.77 -3.42 21.25
CA LEU A 882 33.10 -4.11 22.36
C LEU A 882 34.15 -4.66 23.33
N LYS A 883 33.82 -4.65 24.62
CA LYS A 883 34.58 -5.34 25.67
C LYS A 883 34.45 -6.86 25.53
N GLY A 884 33.28 -7.34 25.12
CA GLY A 884 33.01 -8.75 24.87
C GLY A 884 31.60 -9.01 24.33
N ILE A 885 31.39 -10.23 23.85
CA ILE A 885 30.13 -10.72 23.29
C ILE A 885 29.61 -11.85 24.17
N ILE A 886 28.33 -11.81 24.53
CA ILE A 886 27.65 -12.85 25.31
C ILE A 886 26.49 -13.41 24.49
N PHE A 887 26.46 -14.72 24.29
CA PHE A 887 25.36 -15.43 23.65
C PHE A 887 24.74 -16.46 24.58
N LEU A 888 23.46 -16.32 24.92
CA LEU A 888 22.75 -17.28 25.77
C LEU A 888 21.84 -18.15 24.91
N CYS A 889 22.03 -19.45 24.99
CA CYS A 889 21.21 -20.44 24.30
C CYS A 889 19.85 -20.67 25.00
N SER A 890 18.91 -21.31 24.31
CA SER A 890 17.61 -21.68 24.87
C SER A 890 17.22 -23.07 24.41
N GLU A 891 16.25 -23.69 25.10
CA GLU A 891 15.72 -25.02 24.79
C GLU A 891 15.40 -25.23 23.31
N ASN A 892 14.75 -24.25 22.67
CA ASN A 892 14.32 -24.36 21.26
C ASN A 892 15.48 -24.54 20.26
N MET A 893 16.73 -24.25 20.64
CA MET A 893 17.91 -24.45 19.77
C MET A 893 18.44 -25.89 19.80
N PHE A 894 17.85 -26.75 20.62
CA PHE A 894 18.27 -28.13 20.84
C PHE A 894 17.14 -29.13 20.59
N GLU A 895 16.04 -28.71 19.96
CA GLU A 895 14.94 -29.60 19.60
C GLU A 895 15.30 -30.45 18.36
N GLY A 896 14.89 -31.72 18.37
CA GLY A 896 15.07 -32.62 17.22
C GLY A 896 16.54 -32.85 16.83
N GLU A 897 16.85 -32.65 15.55
CA GLU A 897 18.20 -32.85 14.99
C GLU A 897 19.14 -31.66 15.22
N GLN A 898 18.61 -30.50 15.67
CA GLN A 898 19.41 -29.28 15.90
C GLN A 898 20.44 -29.46 17.02
N ALA A 899 20.15 -30.29 18.02
CA ALA A 899 21.09 -30.55 19.12
C ALA A 899 22.45 -31.04 18.63
N ALA A 900 22.47 -31.96 17.66
CA ALA A 900 23.72 -32.50 17.09
C ALA A 900 24.49 -31.48 16.26
N ASN A 901 23.81 -30.47 15.71
CA ASN A 901 24.42 -29.46 14.84
C ASN A 901 24.90 -28.22 15.59
N TYR A 902 24.40 -28.01 16.81
CA TYR A 902 24.60 -26.79 17.62
C TYR A 902 26.06 -26.35 17.70
N GLY A 903 27.00 -27.27 17.98
CA GLY A 903 28.42 -26.94 18.11
C GLY A 903 29.00 -26.31 16.84
N SER A 904 28.72 -26.91 15.68
CA SER A 904 29.20 -26.41 14.38
C SER A 904 28.55 -25.07 13.99
N GLU A 905 27.24 -24.94 14.23
CA GLU A 905 26.49 -23.73 13.94
C GLU A 905 26.88 -22.56 14.87
N LEU A 906 27.21 -22.84 16.13
CA LEU A 906 27.69 -21.83 17.07
C LEU A 906 29.09 -21.35 16.70
N SER A 907 29.97 -22.24 16.22
CA SER A 907 31.27 -21.83 15.67
C SER A 907 31.09 -20.84 14.52
N ALA A 908 30.20 -21.12 13.57
CA ALA A 908 29.86 -20.22 12.46
C ALA A 908 29.30 -18.87 12.96
N LEU A 909 28.39 -18.89 13.94
CA LEU A 909 27.86 -17.67 14.56
C LEU A 909 28.98 -16.82 15.18
N ALA A 910 29.79 -17.44 16.04
CA ALA A 910 30.82 -16.78 16.81
C ALA A 910 31.87 -16.15 15.89
N ASN A 911 32.38 -16.91 14.92
CA ASN A 911 33.35 -16.42 13.95
C ASN A 911 32.77 -15.29 13.10
N GLY A 912 31.52 -15.43 12.67
CA GLY A 912 30.84 -14.41 11.88
C GLY A 912 30.62 -13.11 12.64
N TRP A 913 30.25 -13.17 13.92
CA TRP A 913 30.07 -11.98 14.76
C TRP A 913 31.40 -11.32 15.11
N LYS A 914 32.43 -12.12 15.44
CA LYS A 914 33.78 -11.60 15.72
C LYS A 914 34.36 -10.85 14.52
N ASN A 915 34.14 -11.36 13.30
CA ASN A 915 34.53 -10.66 12.07
C ASN A 915 33.67 -9.41 11.78
N HIS A 916 32.39 -9.43 12.16
CA HIS A 916 31.49 -8.31 11.93
C HIS A 916 31.78 -7.10 12.85
N PHE A 917 32.17 -7.35 14.09
CA PHE A 917 32.56 -6.32 15.05
C PHE A 917 34.01 -5.89 14.83
N GLY A 918 34.31 -4.60 15.03
CA GLY A 918 35.57 -3.99 14.55
C GLY A 918 36.79 -4.17 15.46
N GLY A 919 36.74 -5.07 16.45
CA GLY A 919 37.81 -5.32 17.41
C GLY A 919 38.76 -6.44 16.95
N THR A 920 40.05 -6.34 17.26
CA THR A 920 41.10 -7.25 16.75
C THR A 920 41.07 -8.67 17.35
N ASP A 921 40.34 -8.90 18.45
CA ASP A 921 39.97 -10.24 18.96
C ASP A 921 38.91 -10.13 20.07
N THR A 922 37.67 -9.80 19.72
CA THR A 922 36.61 -9.61 20.74
C THR A 922 36.28 -10.96 21.41
N PRO A 923 36.39 -11.09 22.75
CA PRO A 923 36.12 -12.35 23.44
C PRO A 923 34.64 -12.77 23.33
N PHE A 924 34.41 -14.06 23.09
CA PHE A 924 33.06 -14.63 22.90
C PHE A 924 32.69 -15.60 24.03
N PHE A 925 31.67 -15.24 24.80
CA PHE A 925 31.19 -16.00 25.96
C PHE A 925 29.82 -16.58 25.66
N TYR A 926 29.60 -17.86 25.98
CA TYR A 926 28.34 -18.53 25.64
C TYR A 926 27.93 -19.61 26.62
N THR A 927 26.65 -19.96 26.59
CA THR A 927 26.12 -21.08 27.37
C THR A 927 25.98 -22.35 26.53
N LEU A 928 26.18 -23.51 27.17
CA LEU A 928 25.95 -24.84 26.61
C LEU A 928 25.02 -25.63 27.54
N PRO A 929 24.06 -26.43 27.04
CA PRO A 929 23.30 -27.33 27.91
C PRO A 929 24.18 -28.47 28.41
N ALA A 930 23.99 -28.87 29.66
CA ALA A 930 24.52 -30.13 30.15
C ALA A 930 24.00 -31.30 29.32
N LYS A 931 24.75 -32.40 29.28
CA LYS A 931 24.33 -33.64 28.61
C LYS A 931 22.99 -34.19 29.15
N SER A 932 22.61 -33.85 30.38
CA SER A 932 21.30 -34.17 30.95
C SER A 932 20.14 -33.39 30.34
N LEU A 933 20.38 -32.16 29.85
CA LEU A 933 19.38 -31.35 29.15
C LEU A 933 19.33 -31.66 27.65
N SER A 934 20.48 -31.99 27.05
CA SER A 934 20.54 -32.39 25.65
C SER A 934 21.69 -33.38 25.42
N ALA A 935 21.36 -34.67 25.39
CA ALA A 935 22.36 -35.74 25.22
C ALA A 935 23.14 -35.62 23.90
N LYS A 936 22.46 -35.13 22.86
CA LYS A 936 23.01 -34.93 21.51
C LYS A 936 23.70 -33.58 21.31
N ALA A 937 23.72 -32.69 22.31
CA ALA A 937 24.39 -31.39 22.17
C ALA A 937 25.90 -31.57 22.01
N ASP A 938 26.43 -31.08 20.89
CA ASP A 938 27.88 -31.09 20.64
C ASP A 938 28.50 -29.73 20.98
N ALA A 939 29.72 -29.77 21.54
CA ALA A 939 30.50 -28.58 21.83
C ALA A 939 31.07 -27.98 20.53
N PRO A 940 31.21 -26.64 20.44
CA PRO A 940 31.84 -26.01 19.28
C PRO A 940 33.31 -26.41 19.16
N LYS A 941 33.75 -26.73 17.94
CA LYS A 941 35.10 -27.27 17.68
C LYS A 941 36.10 -26.24 17.15
N SER A 942 35.63 -25.08 16.67
CA SER A 942 36.47 -24.11 15.94
C SER A 942 36.00 -22.66 16.08
N ILE A 943 36.01 -22.12 17.31
CA ILE A 943 35.83 -20.67 17.55
C ILE A 943 37.21 -20.00 17.52
N ASN A 944 37.41 -19.05 16.63
CA ASN A 944 38.67 -18.31 16.50
C ASN A 944 38.87 -17.38 17.71
N GLY A 945 40.12 -17.26 18.20
CA GLY A 945 40.51 -16.35 19.27
C GLY A 945 39.89 -16.68 20.64
N GLN A 946 39.81 -15.68 21.54
CA GLN A 946 39.31 -15.92 22.90
C GLN A 946 37.82 -16.31 22.93
N SER A 947 37.52 -17.43 23.58
CA SER A 947 36.15 -17.85 23.89
C SER A 947 36.07 -18.67 25.18
N SER A 948 34.90 -18.67 25.83
CA SER A 948 34.66 -19.51 27.02
C SER A 948 33.19 -19.91 27.12
N ALA A 949 32.96 -21.14 27.56
CA ALA A 949 31.63 -21.70 27.75
C ALA A 949 31.30 -21.85 29.25
N VAL A 950 30.03 -21.72 29.59
CA VAL A 950 29.49 -22.22 30.86
C VAL A 950 28.33 -23.17 30.58
N GLU A 951 28.35 -24.31 31.28
CA GLU A 951 27.31 -25.32 31.17
C GLU A 951 26.05 -24.93 31.99
N LEU A 952 24.88 -25.16 31.40
CA LEU A 952 23.55 -24.98 32.00
C LEU A 952 23.07 -26.30 32.60
N SER A 953 22.68 -26.29 33.86
CA SER A 953 22.04 -27.45 34.51
C SER A 953 20.51 -27.45 34.33
N THR A 954 19.91 -26.28 34.04
CA THR A 954 18.52 -26.10 33.60
C THR A 954 18.44 -25.02 32.51
N TRP A 955 17.37 -24.97 31.71
CA TRP A 955 17.25 -23.96 30.64
C TRP A 955 17.14 -22.51 31.14
N VAL A 956 16.78 -22.31 32.41
CA VAL A 956 16.78 -21.01 33.09
C VAL A 956 17.69 -21.11 34.33
N ASP A 957 18.97 -21.35 34.09
CA ASP A 957 19.97 -21.51 35.15
C ASP A 957 20.64 -20.17 35.46
N GLN A 958 20.06 -19.45 36.43
CA GLN A 958 20.59 -18.17 36.90
C GLN A 958 22.04 -18.29 37.38
N THR A 959 22.38 -19.39 38.07
CA THR A 959 23.74 -19.63 38.59
C THR A 959 24.75 -19.77 37.44
N ALA A 960 24.37 -20.46 36.37
CA ALA A 960 25.21 -20.59 35.19
C ALA A 960 25.38 -19.26 34.43
N ILE A 961 24.31 -18.46 34.33
CA ILE A 961 24.37 -17.10 33.75
C ILE A 961 25.32 -16.22 34.58
N GLU A 962 25.20 -16.24 35.90
CA GLU A 962 26.11 -15.52 36.81
C GLU A 962 27.56 -15.97 36.65
N LYS A 963 27.81 -17.28 36.61
CA LYS A 963 29.15 -17.85 36.40
C LYS A 963 29.75 -17.48 35.05
N LEU A 964 28.93 -17.39 34.00
CA LEU A 964 29.36 -16.94 32.67
C LEU A 964 29.80 -15.48 32.71
N ILE A 965 29.00 -14.62 33.35
CA ILE A 965 29.32 -13.19 33.52
C ILE A 965 30.63 -13.04 34.32
N ASP A 966 30.78 -13.77 35.42
CA ASP A 966 32.00 -13.73 36.23
C ASP A 966 33.23 -14.21 35.44
N THR A 967 33.06 -15.21 34.57
CA THR A 967 34.10 -15.68 33.65
C THR A 967 34.46 -14.60 32.63
N ALA A 968 33.46 -13.94 32.05
CA ALA A 968 33.66 -12.85 31.10
C ALA A 968 34.41 -11.67 31.73
N VAL A 969 34.01 -11.28 32.93
CA VAL A 969 34.68 -10.22 33.70
C VAL A 969 36.12 -10.62 34.03
N LYS A 970 36.37 -11.86 34.46
CA LYS A 970 37.74 -12.36 34.73
C LYS A 970 38.63 -12.34 33.49
N ALA A 971 38.11 -12.80 32.35
CA ALA A 971 38.88 -12.88 31.10
C ALA A 971 39.26 -11.50 30.55
N THR A 972 38.38 -10.51 30.72
CA THR A 972 38.55 -9.16 30.15
C THR A 972 39.14 -8.11 31.11
N SER A 973 39.46 -8.51 32.34
CA SER A 973 40.14 -7.66 33.34
C SER A 973 41.68 -7.73 33.28
N LYS A 974 42.22 -8.61 32.42
CA LYS A 974 43.64 -8.62 32.04
C LYS A 974 43.82 -7.68 30.85
#